data_AF-A0A8H5T4Y7-F1
#
_entry.id   AF-A0A8H5T4Y7-F1
#
_cell.length_a   1.000
_cell.length_b   1.000
_cell.length_c   1.000
_cell.angle_alpha   90.00
_cell.angle_beta   90.00
_cell.angle_gamma   90.00
#
_symmetry.space_group_name_H-M   'P 1'
#
loop_
_entity.id
_entity.type
_entity.pdbx_description
1 polymer ?
#
loop_
_entity_poly.entity_id
_entity_poly.type
_entity_poly.pdbx_seq_one_letter_code
_entity_poly.pdbx_strand_id
1 'polypeptide(L)'
;METTFRRRHRTAHPNVAVNSTAALANATPKTSGPIAFVSSFTMKAFVLLALAGIIFAALEPRHVMHEARYQPSFITSRDLADAKSEPCKFLSQAYQESNTKPGSPVILAVPPSIAVACLKSVPLDKKRDLELLDYLRPLIEFQSTLEILADPPEEYLFPGVDVLGGFDTIRSRLANNKYETQYEVMTDLRSIFAAAYDGHFDYPPALLNAFVYVRRGLVFESVSPNGIHLPYIFHSIDARRGNLGLLGYRPSAVKKIDGTPIVEWLENDAAVSVANVQDPDAQYNGLFVSPSRNAVRQEGHTLFSQFEIPDTYTIEFYNGSKREVVNEILVPPMVDLSGIESGEGFHQHIEVTPENTTPKDPPKQERRSTKETQSRFITGYPRPVVKHSDNSVAGYFLAGKGYEDTAVLSILGFLPVGVDVASLGAEFDMSKFILEGQDVVLEFIRQAEAAGRNKLIIDMSANSGGSVILAHSIYRLLFPDGKFTGWDRYRANAILEATSEADYDDLVRALITKSQHYPVRPGNSSIVTGKEFYGPDTIKGQNVTAAFQTDMTAPWDDSIPAYFNGFNPEMKPLVEEAPWKPENIIIVTDGTCASACGLLTGLLTRNHGIRTLALGGRPLNQAMQAMGGVKGTLLNFNSEIVSAIAQFLSKVGTDKRKLSILSDAAASFPSMQNPPLLPLTTTGVGGVNVLNGYTEDDLEGYPVHFRYEAANCRLFYTQSMLASPVESWKRARGVAWNDEPCVPGSTTNKDGKIGAKTLRYDSRVRSRASGIKGPGSLKK
;
A
#
# COMPACT_ATOMS: atom_id res chain seq x y z
N MET A 1 71.29 21.81 -3.06
CA MET A 1 70.38 20.85 -3.71
C MET A 1 69.10 21.59 -4.07
N GLU A 2 69.07 22.50 -5.06
CA GLU A 2 69.39 22.33 -6.50
C GLU A 2 68.42 21.35 -7.20
N THR A 3 67.77 21.68 -8.33
CA THR A 3 67.66 22.98 -9.04
C THR A 3 66.42 23.02 -9.95
N THR A 4 65.96 24.23 -10.29
CA THR A 4 65.00 24.54 -11.36
C THR A 4 65.53 24.35 -12.80
N PHE A 5 64.68 23.98 -13.78
CA PHE A 5 64.68 24.58 -15.13
C PHE A 5 63.31 24.42 -15.87
N ARG A 6 63.15 25.08 -17.04
CA ARG A 6 62.05 26.06 -17.24
C ARG A 6 62.04 26.80 -18.62
N ARG A 7 61.48 26.26 -19.73
CA ARG A 7 61.10 26.95 -21.03
C ARG A 7 60.58 25.92 -22.08
N ARG A 8 59.46 26.12 -22.81
CA ARG A 8 59.15 26.96 -24.03
C ARG A 8 59.83 26.43 -25.33
N HIS A 9 59.26 26.45 -26.56
CA HIS A 9 58.21 27.29 -27.21
C HIS A 9 57.74 26.73 -28.61
N ARG A 10 56.52 27.11 -29.08
CA ARG A 10 56.06 27.31 -30.52
C ARG A 10 56.00 26.06 -31.44
N THR A 11 55.25 25.95 -32.57
CA THR A 11 54.44 26.85 -33.48
C THR A 11 53.28 26.01 -34.11
N ALA A 12 52.02 26.45 -34.22
CA ALA A 12 51.35 27.21 -35.32
C ALA A 12 51.05 26.49 -36.67
N HIS A 13 49.77 26.09 -36.90
CA HIS A 13 48.82 26.39 -38.03
C HIS A 13 49.25 26.36 -39.55
N PRO A 14 48.32 26.40 -40.57
CA PRO A 14 46.83 26.28 -40.62
C PRO A 14 46.19 25.52 -41.86
N ASN A 15 44.84 25.52 -41.94
CA ASN A 15 43.95 25.44 -43.15
C ASN A 15 43.94 24.11 -43.98
N VAL A 16 42.97 23.78 -44.87
CA VAL A 16 41.91 24.50 -45.62
C VAL A 16 40.61 23.65 -45.70
N ALA A 17 39.44 24.27 -45.88
CA ALA A 17 38.15 23.61 -46.20
C ALA A 17 37.74 23.82 -47.67
N VAL A 18 37.03 22.85 -48.29
CA VAL A 18 36.32 23.04 -49.58
C VAL A 18 34.98 22.28 -49.59
N ASN A 19 33.91 22.99 -49.94
CA ASN A 19 32.58 22.44 -50.27
C ASN A 19 32.51 21.97 -51.73
N SER A 20 31.63 21.01 -52.03
CA SER A 20 30.92 20.99 -53.31
C SER A 20 29.52 20.37 -53.21
N THR A 21 28.58 21.01 -53.89
CA THR A 21 27.12 20.80 -53.86
C THR A 21 26.60 20.24 -55.18
N ALA A 22 25.48 19.47 -55.15
CA ALA A 22 24.36 19.41 -56.12
C ALA A 22 23.75 17.98 -56.20
N ALA A 23 22.56 17.72 -56.75
CA ALA A 23 21.22 18.34 -56.74
C ALA A 23 20.30 17.51 -57.68
N LEU A 24 18.96 17.58 -57.51
CA LEU A 24 17.90 17.10 -58.45
C LEU A 24 17.74 15.55 -58.57
N ALA A 25 16.55 14.95 -58.81
CA ALA A 25 15.16 15.44 -58.78
C ALA A 25 14.13 14.27 -58.66
N ASN A 26 12.88 14.64 -58.33
CA ASN A 26 11.59 13.90 -58.31
C ASN A 26 11.46 12.52 -58.99
N ALA A 27 10.80 11.58 -58.28
CA ALA A 27 9.69 10.78 -58.81
C ALA A 27 8.82 10.15 -57.70
N THR A 28 7.51 10.34 -57.73
CA THR A 28 6.50 9.50 -57.04
C THR A 28 5.86 8.53 -58.05
N PRO A 29 5.47 7.31 -57.63
CA PRO A 29 4.03 7.07 -57.58
C PRO A 29 3.55 6.26 -56.36
N LYS A 30 2.22 6.25 -56.21
CA LYS A 30 1.41 5.63 -55.15
C LYS A 30 1.55 4.09 -55.11
N THR A 31 1.50 3.50 -53.91
CA THR A 31 0.44 2.54 -53.50
C THR A 31 0.43 2.34 -51.97
N SER A 32 -0.74 1.96 -51.45
CA SER A 32 -1.05 1.81 -50.02
C SER A 32 -0.84 0.38 -49.50
N GLY A 33 -0.25 0.24 -48.32
CA GLY A 33 -0.21 -1.01 -47.53
C GLY A 33 0.10 -0.70 -46.05
N PRO A 34 -0.35 -1.51 -45.08
CA PRO A 34 -0.29 -1.15 -43.67
C PRO A 34 1.13 -1.20 -43.12
N ILE A 35 1.54 -0.13 -42.43
CA ILE A 35 2.86 -0.04 -41.79
C ILE A 35 2.83 -0.80 -40.47
N ALA A 36 3.50 -1.94 -40.43
CA ALA A 36 3.78 -2.65 -39.20
C ALA A 36 4.84 -1.89 -38.39
N PHE A 37 4.41 -1.14 -37.37
CA PHE A 37 5.31 -0.57 -36.37
C PHE A 37 5.65 -1.62 -35.31
N VAL A 38 6.61 -2.50 -35.64
CA VAL A 38 7.31 -3.33 -34.66
C VAL A 38 8.65 -2.66 -34.35
N SER A 39 8.65 -1.71 -33.41
CA SER A 39 9.88 -1.14 -32.89
C SER A 39 10.45 -2.01 -31.78
N SER A 40 11.58 -2.65 -32.06
CA SER A 40 12.42 -3.41 -31.14
C SER A 40 12.50 -2.84 -29.71
N PHE A 41 11.69 -3.38 -28.79
CA PHE A 41 12.00 -3.32 -27.36
C PHE A 41 13.17 -4.27 -27.09
N THR A 42 14.32 -3.71 -26.71
CA THR A 42 15.46 -4.51 -26.28
C THR A 42 15.14 -5.21 -24.97
N MET A 43 15.28 -6.53 -24.99
CA MET A 43 14.98 -7.46 -23.92
C MET A 43 15.89 -7.23 -22.71
N LYS A 44 15.52 -6.30 -21.82
CA LYS A 44 15.90 -6.37 -20.41
C LYS A 44 14.92 -7.29 -19.71
N ALA A 45 15.43 -8.25 -18.94
CA ALA A 45 14.59 -9.16 -18.19
C ALA A 45 13.71 -8.37 -17.20
N PHE A 46 12.42 -8.66 -17.18
CA PHE A 46 11.57 -8.29 -16.05
C PHE A 46 11.99 -9.16 -14.87
N VAL A 47 12.64 -8.55 -13.88
CA VAL A 47 12.93 -9.17 -12.58
C VAL A 47 11.63 -9.57 -11.90
N LEU A 48 11.65 -10.62 -11.07
CA LEU A 48 10.48 -11.06 -10.29
C LEU A 48 9.94 -9.91 -9.41
N LEU A 49 8.88 -9.27 -9.90
CA LEU A 49 8.08 -8.31 -9.14
C LEU A 49 6.81 -9.02 -8.65
N ALA A 50 7.00 -9.74 -7.54
CA ALA A 50 5.96 -10.00 -6.56
C ALA A 50 5.87 -8.79 -5.61
N LEU A 51 5.40 -7.67 -6.14
CA LEU A 51 5.09 -6.48 -5.36
C LEU A 51 3.78 -6.72 -4.63
N ALA A 52 3.82 -6.66 -3.30
CA ALA A 52 2.64 -6.86 -2.47
C ALA A 52 2.60 -5.76 -1.42
N GLY A 53 2.25 -4.55 -1.87
CA GLY A 53 2.31 -3.31 -1.09
C GLY A 53 1.20 -2.33 -1.48
N ILE A 54 0.45 -1.88 -0.48
CA ILE A 54 -0.77 -1.06 -0.62
C ILE A 54 -0.51 0.26 -1.37
N ILE A 55 -1.45 0.63 -2.24
CA ILE A 55 -1.41 1.87 -3.04
C ILE A 55 -1.69 3.10 -2.17
N PHE A 56 -0.68 3.69 -1.54
CA PHE A 56 -0.73 5.11 -1.08
C PHE A 56 0.37 6.02 -1.65
N ALA A 57 0.97 5.56 -2.75
CA ALA A 57 1.84 6.26 -3.67
C ALA A 57 1.45 7.72 -3.98
N ALA A 58 0.22 7.94 -4.46
CA ALA A 58 -0.17 9.21 -5.07
C ALA A 58 -0.12 10.42 -4.12
N LEU A 59 -0.25 10.19 -2.80
CA LEU A 59 -0.32 11.23 -1.77
C LEU A 59 0.22 10.71 -0.42
N GLU A 60 1.49 10.31 -0.32
CA GLU A 60 2.11 10.09 1.00
C GLU A 60 2.20 11.42 1.76
N PRO A 61 1.40 11.66 2.82
CA PRO A 61 1.03 13.04 3.12
C PRO A 61 2.10 13.87 3.82
N ARG A 62 3.20 13.28 4.31
CA ARG A 62 4.28 14.06 4.95
C ARG A 62 5.16 14.80 3.98
N HIS A 63 5.58 14.16 2.89
CA HIS A 63 6.29 14.88 1.84
C HIS A 63 5.41 16.01 1.33
N VAL A 64 4.15 15.68 1.05
CA VAL A 64 3.16 16.64 0.59
C VAL A 64 2.97 17.80 1.58
N MET A 65 2.82 17.57 2.89
CA MET A 65 2.68 18.65 3.89
C MET A 65 3.97 19.45 4.16
N HIS A 66 5.15 18.85 4.01
CA HIS A 66 6.43 19.56 4.17
C HIS A 66 6.83 20.37 2.93
N GLU A 67 6.41 19.94 1.73
CA GLU A 67 6.70 20.59 0.46
C GLU A 67 5.60 21.56 0.03
N ALA A 68 4.34 21.31 0.39
CA ALA A 68 3.23 22.18 0.05
C ALA A 68 3.40 23.56 0.67
N ARG A 69 3.38 24.58 -0.17
CA ARG A 69 3.30 25.96 0.29
C ARG A 69 1.94 26.19 0.93
N TYR A 70 1.94 26.68 2.16
CA TYR A 70 0.74 27.25 2.73
C TYR A 70 0.53 28.65 2.13
N GLN A 71 -0.52 28.79 1.33
CA GLN A 71 -0.95 30.03 0.71
C GLN A 71 -2.21 30.52 1.41
N PRO A 72 -2.11 31.45 2.39
CA PRO A 72 -3.28 32.04 3.02
C PRO A 72 -3.98 32.98 2.04
N SER A 73 -5.06 32.50 1.43
CA SER A 73 -5.96 33.30 0.59
C SER A 73 -6.81 34.23 1.46
N PHE A 74 -6.88 35.52 1.07
CA PHE A 74 -7.76 36.50 1.73
C PHE A 74 -9.17 36.42 1.15
N ILE A 75 -9.84 35.27 1.29
CA ILE A 75 -11.20 35.07 0.80
C ILE A 75 -12.16 35.94 1.61
N THR A 76 -12.80 36.92 0.96
CA THR A 76 -13.83 37.76 1.57
C THR A 76 -15.22 37.11 1.47
N SER A 77 -16.19 37.64 2.23
CA SER A 77 -17.59 37.19 2.15
C SER A 77 -18.23 37.41 0.77
N ARG A 78 -17.67 38.31 -0.06
CA ARG A 78 -18.09 38.52 -1.45
C ARG A 78 -17.54 37.41 -2.34
N ASP A 79 -16.26 37.10 -2.21
CA ASP A 79 -15.61 36.05 -2.98
C ASP A 79 -16.26 34.68 -2.70
N LEU A 80 -16.72 34.44 -1.47
CA LEU A 80 -17.53 33.27 -1.09
C LEU A 80 -18.93 33.21 -1.72
N ALA A 81 -19.49 34.34 -2.17
CA ALA A 81 -20.76 34.38 -2.90
C ALA A 81 -20.52 34.11 -4.39
N ASP A 82 -19.52 34.77 -4.97
CA ASP A 82 -19.14 34.61 -6.38
C ASP A 82 -18.60 33.18 -6.65
N ALA A 83 -17.88 32.58 -5.68
CA ALA A 83 -17.44 31.18 -5.68
C ALA A 83 -18.58 30.16 -5.67
N LYS A 84 -19.80 30.53 -5.26
CA LYS A 84 -20.96 29.62 -5.32
C LYS A 84 -21.65 29.63 -6.68
N SER A 85 -21.46 30.68 -7.48
CA SER A 85 -21.93 30.74 -8.87
C SER A 85 -20.96 30.06 -9.85
N GLU A 86 -19.65 30.22 -9.67
CA GLU A 86 -18.62 29.67 -10.57
C GLU A 86 -17.53 28.89 -9.80
N PRO A 87 -17.86 27.78 -9.11
CA PRO A 87 -16.95 27.14 -8.14
C PRO A 87 -15.64 26.62 -8.75
N CYS A 88 -15.68 25.98 -9.92
CA CYS A 88 -14.45 25.49 -10.56
C CYS A 88 -13.50 26.61 -11.00
N LYS A 89 -14.06 27.74 -11.43
CA LYS A 89 -13.31 28.95 -11.78
C LYS A 89 -12.66 29.60 -10.56
N PHE A 90 -13.38 29.64 -9.44
CA PHE A 90 -12.82 30.10 -8.18
C PHE A 90 -11.64 29.21 -7.71
N LEU A 91 -11.75 27.88 -7.83
CA LEU A 91 -10.64 26.97 -7.55
C LEU A 91 -9.45 27.21 -8.48
N SER A 92 -9.68 27.39 -9.78
CA SER A 92 -8.66 27.72 -10.79
C SER A 92 -7.92 29.01 -10.43
N GLN A 93 -8.65 30.07 -10.07
CA GLN A 93 -8.09 31.36 -9.63
C GLN A 93 -7.27 31.19 -8.34
N ALA A 94 -7.80 30.55 -7.31
CA ALA A 94 -7.09 30.31 -6.05
C ALA A 94 -5.81 29.47 -6.27
N TYR A 95 -5.84 28.49 -7.18
CA TYR A 95 -4.67 27.71 -7.56
C TYR A 95 -3.62 28.55 -8.31
N GLN A 96 -4.03 29.41 -9.25
CA GLN A 96 -3.12 30.32 -9.96
C GLN A 96 -2.49 31.37 -9.01
N GLU A 97 -3.30 31.99 -8.15
CA GLU A 97 -2.83 32.93 -7.11
C GLU A 97 -1.83 32.29 -6.14
N SER A 98 -1.96 30.97 -5.92
CA SER A 98 -1.01 30.20 -5.11
C SER A 98 0.43 30.23 -5.65
N ASN A 99 0.64 30.62 -6.92
CA ASN A 99 1.96 30.71 -7.56
C ASN A 99 2.82 29.45 -7.30
N THR A 100 2.16 28.30 -7.32
CA THR A 100 2.78 26.99 -7.06
C THR A 100 3.62 26.60 -8.26
N LYS A 101 4.77 25.95 -8.00
CA LYS A 101 5.61 25.47 -9.09
C LYS A 101 4.96 24.25 -9.73
N PRO A 102 4.94 24.13 -11.06
CA PRO A 102 4.47 22.91 -11.72
C PRO A 102 5.15 21.66 -11.15
N GLY A 103 4.37 20.61 -10.86
CA GLY A 103 4.88 19.40 -10.22
C GLY A 103 5.12 19.50 -8.72
N SER A 104 4.56 20.50 -8.02
CA SER A 104 4.60 20.64 -6.56
C SER A 104 3.18 20.66 -5.98
N PRO A 105 2.94 20.06 -4.81
CA PRO A 105 1.62 20.12 -4.18
C PRO A 105 1.35 21.49 -3.54
N VAL A 106 0.07 21.80 -3.30
CA VAL A 106 -0.32 23.06 -2.62
C VAL A 106 -1.57 22.90 -1.76
N ILE A 107 -1.51 23.47 -0.55
CA ILE A 107 -2.69 23.62 0.31
C ILE A 107 -3.33 24.97 -0.02
N LEU A 108 -4.53 24.94 -0.58
CA LEU A 108 -5.34 26.11 -0.81
C LEU A 108 -6.26 26.31 0.40
N ALA A 109 -6.26 27.50 0.99
CA ALA A 109 -7.15 27.86 2.08
C ALA A 109 -8.60 28.14 1.58
N VAL A 110 -9.14 27.17 0.83
CA VAL A 110 -10.49 27.18 0.25
C VAL A 110 -11.35 26.18 1.04
N PRO A 111 -12.59 26.55 1.43
CA PRO A 111 -13.47 25.64 2.16
C PRO A 111 -13.84 24.39 1.32
N PRO A 112 -13.84 23.18 1.91
CA PRO A 112 -14.32 21.94 1.30
C PRO A 112 -15.62 22.08 0.50
N SER A 113 -16.60 22.86 0.98
CA SER A 113 -17.89 23.04 0.33
C SER A 113 -17.80 23.69 -1.06
N ILE A 114 -16.82 24.57 -1.31
CA ILE A 114 -16.57 25.16 -2.65
C ILE A 114 -15.96 24.12 -3.58
N ALA A 115 -15.06 23.28 -3.05
CA ALA A 115 -14.43 22.21 -3.81
C ALA A 115 -15.47 21.14 -4.22
N VAL A 116 -16.31 20.72 -3.28
CA VAL A 116 -17.49 19.87 -3.51
C VAL A 116 -18.46 20.48 -4.52
N ALA A 117 -18.72 21.80 -4.45
CA ALA A 117 -19.58 22.48 -5.41
C ALA A 117 -19.02 22.47 -6.84
N CYS A 118 -17.69 22.51 -7.02
CA CYS A 118 -17.09 22.32 -8.33
C CYS A 118 -17.34 20.91 -8.87
N LEU A 119 -17.06 19.85 -8.08
CA LEU A 119 -17.30 18.47 -8.52
C LEU A 119 -18.78 18.23 -8.87
N LYS A 120 -19.70 18.76 -8.06
CA LYS A 120 -21.16 18.69 -8.31
C LYS A 120 -21.63 19.57 -9.48
N SER A 121 -20.78 20.42 -10.04
CA SER A 121 -21.06 21.17 -11.28
C SER A 121 -20.60 20.43 -12.55
N VAL A 122 -19.91 19.28 -12.40
CA VAL A 122 -19.41 18.48 -13.53
C VAL A 122 -20.56 17.70 -14.18
N PRO A 123 -20.84 17.93 -15.49
CA PRO A 123 -21.93 17.26 -16.18
C PRO A 123 -21.63 15.78 -16.40
N LEU A 124 -22.68 14.96 -16.37
CA LEU A 124 -22.62 13.51 -16.53
C LEU A 124 -22.17 13.09 -17.95
N ASP A 125 -21.03 12.40 -18.08
CA ASP A 125 -20.63 11.70 -19.31
C ASP A 125 -21.00 10.21 -19.25
N LYS A 126 -22.32 9.98 -19.31
CA LYS A 126 -22.94 8.66 -19.30
C LYS A 126 -22.34 7.68 -20.33
N LYS A 127 -21.78 8.20 -21.45
CA LYS A 127 -21.16 7.34 -22.46
C LYS A 127 -19.82 6.82 -21.92
N ARG A 128 -18.91 7.71 -21.52
CA ARG A 128 -17.60 7.32 -20.99
C ARG A 128 -17.71 6.55 -19.67
N ASP A 129 -18.73 6.81 -18.85
CA ASP A 129 -19.01 6.02 -17.65
C ASP A 129 -19.30 4.56 -17.97
N LEU A 130 -20.18 4.29 -18.95
CA LEU A 130 -20.50 2.92 -19.37
C LEU A 130 -19.27 2.22 -19.96
N GLU A 131 -18.50 2.94 -20.79
CA GLU A 131 -17.23 2.45 -21.34
C GLU A 131 -16.19 2.19 -20.24
N LEU A 132 -16.16 2.98 -19.16
CA LEU A 132 -15.28 2.76 -18.01
C LEU A 132 -15.67 1.50 -17.23
N LEU A 133 -16.97 1.24 -17.03
CA LEU A 133 -17.43 0.00 -16.41
C LEU A 133 -17.08 -1.23 -17.26
N ASP A 134 -17.12 -1.10 -18.60
CA ASP A 134 -16.65 -2.14 -19.54
C ASP A 134 -15.12 -2.32 -19.45
N TYR A 135 -14.35 -1.23 -19.37
CA TYR A 135 -12.90 -1.26 -19.23
C TYR A 135 -12.42 -1.93 -17.92
N LEU A 136 -13.05 -1.58 -16.80
CA LEU A 136 -12.64 -2.06 -15.47
C LEU A 136 -13.06 -3.52 -15.22
N ARG A 137 -14.15 -4.00 -15.82
CA ARG A 137 -14.70 -5.33 -15.50
C ARG A 137 -13.69 -6.47 -15.72
N PRO A 138 -12.99 -6.61 -16.87
CA PRO A 138 -11.91 -7.59 -17.06
C PRO A 138 -10.79 -7.56 -16.01
N LEU A 139 -10.46 -6.37 -15.49
CA LEU A 139 -9.40 -6.19 -14.49
C LEU A 139 -9.89 -6.64 -13.12
N ILE A 140 -11.14 -6.30 -12.77
CA ILE A 140 -11.78 -6.68 -11.50
C ILE A 140 -11.99 -8.19 -11.39
N GLU A 141 -12.21 -8.93 -12.48
CA GLU A 141 -12.35 -10.40 -12.44
C GLU A 141 -11.08 -11.13 -11.92
N PHE A 142 -9.93 -10.45 -11.82
CA PHE A 142 -8.74 -10.95 -11.13
C PHE A 142 -8.75 -10.74 -9.60
N GLN A 143 -9.64 -9.91 -9.04
CA GLN A 143 -9.75 -9.73 -7.60
C GLN A 143 -10.15 -11.06 -6.95
N SER A 144 -9.25 -11.63 -6.16
CA SER A 144 -9.38 -13.00 -5.68
C SER A 144 -10.52 -13.22 -4.67
N THR A 145 -11.07 -12.15 -4.08
CA THR A 145 -11.97 -12.19 -2.92
C THR A 145 -13.46 -11.91 -3.21
N LEU A 146 -13.84 -11.70 -4.48
CA LEU A 146 -15.16 -11.19 -4.88
C LEU A 146 -16.34 -11.96 -4.27
N GLU A 147 -16.39 -13.29 -4.41
CA GLU A 147 -17.50 -14.10 -3.90
C GLU A 147 -17.55 -14.13 -2.37
N ILE A 148 -16.40 -14.16 -1.69
CA ILE A 148 -16.36 -14.14 -0.22
C ILE A 148 -16.74 -12.76 0.32
N LEU A 149 -16.42 -11.67 -0.37
CA LEU A 149 -16.90 -10.34 0.01
C LEU A 149 -18.43 -10.24 -0.10
N ALA A 150 -19.05 -10.96 -1.04
CA ALA A 150 -20.51 -11.02 -1.20
C ALA A 150 -21.22 -11.90 -0.14
N ASP A 151 -20.55 -12.89 0.45
CA ASP A 151 -21.06 -13.70 1.58
C ASP A 151 -19.91 -14.08 2.56
N PRO A 152 -19.47 -13.12 3.41
CA PRO A 152 -18.27 -13.31 4.21
C PRO A 152 -18.50 -14.18 5.45
N PRO A 153 -17.48 -14.92 5.92
CA PRO A 153 -17.59 -15.73 7.12
C PRO A 153 -17.86 -14.90 8.37
N GLU A 154 -18.41 -15.52 9.42
CA GLU A 154 -18.75 -14.85 10.68
C GLU A 154 -17.56 -14.08 11.29
N GLU A 155 -16.34 -14.57 11.11
CA GLU A 155 -15.12 -13.95 11.64
C GLU A 155 -14.65 -12.70 10.88
N TYR A 156 -15.23 -12.38 9.71
CA TYR A 156 -14.95 -11.13 9.02
C TYR A 156 -15.45 -9.92 9.84
N LEU A 157 -14.62 -8.86 9.91
CA LEU A 157 -14.81 -7.77 10.87
C LEU A 157 -15.64 -6.60 10.34
N PHE A 158 -15.97 -6.61 9.05
CA PHE A 158 -16.73 -5.57 8.34
C PHE A 158 -18.00 -6.15 7.70
N PRO A 159 -18.95 -5.31 7.23
CA PRO A 159 -20.00 -5.77 6.33
C PRO A 159 -19.41 -6.30 5.03
N GLY A 160 -20.08 -7.28 4.41
CA GLY A 160 -19.76 -7.69 3.04
C GLY A 160 -20.20 -6.66 1.99
N VAL A 161 -19.66 -6.79 0.79
CA VAL A 161 -19.97 -5.99 -0.40
C VAL A 161 -20.03 -6.89 -1.63
N ASP A 162 -21.15 -6.82 -2.36
CA ASP A 162 -21.26 -7.39 -3.70
C ASP A 162 -20.68 -6.41 -4.73
N VAL A 163 -19.38 -6.56 -5.00
CA VAL A 163 -18.65 -5.70 -5.94
C VAL A 163 -19.24 -5.75 -7.35
N LEU A 164 -19.60 -6.95 -7.83
CA LEU A 164 -20.05 -7.16 -9.20
C LEU A 164 -21.50 -6.65 -9.39
N GLY A 165 -22.40 -6.98 -8.46
CA GLY A 165 -23.75 -6.42 -8.41
C GLY A 165 -23.78 -4.91 -8.13
N GLY A 166 -22.74 -4.38 -7.47
CA GLY A 166 -22.48 -2.95 -7.37
C GLY A 166 -22.24 -2.31 -8.74
N PHE A 167 -21.35 -2.88 -9.56
CA PHE A 167 -21.10 -2.44 -10.94
C PHE A 167 -22.37 -2.53 -11.81
N ASP A 168 -23.12 -3.62 -11.71
CA ASP A 168 -24.38 -3.80 -12.45
C ASP A 168 -25.45 -2.80 -12.01
N THR A 169 -25.47 -2.43 -10.73
CA THR A 169 -26.33 -1.37 -10.19
C THR A 169 -25.96 0.00 -10.74
N ILE A 170 -24.67 0.36 -10.83
CA ILE A 170 -24.23 1.62 -11.47
C ILE A 170 -24.62 1.63 -12.94
N ARG A 171 -24.36 0.55 -13.68
CA ARG A 171 -24.75 0.40 -15.10
C ARG A 171 -26.25 0.58 -15.30
N SER A 172 -27.06 -0.03 -14.44
CA SER A 172 -28.52 0.10 -14.46
C SER A 172 -28.98 1.53 -14.15
N ARG A 173 -28.38 2.21 -13.17
CA ARG A 173 -28.66 3.62 -12.85
C ARG A 173 -28.31 4.56 -14.00
N LEU A 174 -27.14 4.38 -14.63
CA LEU A 174 -26.74 5.09 -15.83
C LEU A 174 -27.74 4.87 -16.97
N ALA A 175 -28.03 3.61 -17.30
CA ALA A 175 -28.97 3.25 -18.37
C ALA A 175 -30.36 3.92 -18.17
N ASN A 176 -30.87 3.93 -16.93
CA ASN A 176 -32.17 4.48 -16.55
C ASN A 176 -32.17 5.98 -16.18
N ASN A 177 -31.08 6.72 -16.47
CA ASN A 177 -30.92 8.15 -16.20
C ASN A 177 -31.22 8.50 -14.71
N LYS A 178 -30.55 7.81 -13.78
CA LYS A 178 -30.70 7.98 -12.32
C LYS A 178 -29.57 8.75 -11.63
N TYR A 179 -28.61 9.23 -12.41
CA TYR A 179 -27.58 10.18 -11.98
C TYR A 179 -27.82 11.52 -12.66
N GLU A 180 -27.54 12.60 -11.95
CA GLU A 180 -27.61 13.97 -12.45
C GLU A 180 -26.22 14.53 -12.79
N THR A 181 -25.17 14.06 -12.10
CA THR A 181 -23.81 14.61 -12.21
C THR A 181 -22.75 13.50 -12.29
N GLN A 182 -21.59 13.82 -12.87
CA GLN A 182 -20.43 12.92 -12.93
C GLN A 182 -19.94 12.53 -11.53
N TYR A 183 -20.03 13.48 -10.58
CA TYR A 183 -19.65 13.29 -9.19
C TYR A 183 -20.39 12.13 -8.51
N GLU A 184 -21.69 11.96 -8.79
CA GLU A 184 -22.48 10.87 -8.20
C GLU A 184 -22.01 9.51 -8.70
N VAL A 185 -21.74 9.37 -10.01
CA VAL A 185 -21.26 8.11 -10.61
C VAL A 185 -19.90 7.73 -10.05
N MET A 186 -18.97 8.69 -10.00
CA MET A 186 -17.61 8.44 -9.48
C MET A 186 -17.62 8.17 -7.97
N THR A 187 -18.55 8.76 -7.21
CA THR A 187 -18.73 8.49 -5.78
C THR A 187 -19.27 7.09 -5.53
N ASP A 188 -20.31 6.70 -6.28
CA ASP A 188 -20.84 5.33 -6.23
C ASP A 188 -19.77 4.30 -6.64
N LEU A 189 -18.99 4.57 -7.68
CA LEU A 189 -17.87 3.73 -8.10
C LEU A 189 -16.80 3.62 -7.01
N ARG A 190 -16.36 4.74 -6.43
CA ARG A 190 -15.36 4.78 -5.33
C ARG A 190 -15.83 4.02 -4.10
N SER A 191 -17.13 4.07 -3.80
CA SER A 191 -17.71 3.41 -2.63
C SER A 191 -17.55 1.88 -2.66
N ILE A 192 -17.59 1.26 -3.85
CA ILE A 192 -17.47 -0.19 -4.02
C ILE A 192 -16.07 -0.68 -3.61
N PHE A 193 -15.01 -0.04 -4.13
CA PHE A 193 -13.62 -0.40 -3.81
C PHE A 193 -13.32 -0.18 -2.33
N ALA A 194 -13.73 0.96 -1.78
CA ALA A 194 -13.48 1.27 -0.38
C ALA A 194 -14.26 0.34 0.58
N ALA A 195 -15.49 -0.07 0.22
CA ALA A 195 -16.30 -1.00 1.01
C ALA A 195 -15.75 -2.44 1.04
N ALA A 196 -14.82 -2.80 0.15
CA ALA A 196 -14.14 -4.09 0.19
C ALA A 196 -13.13 -4.21 1.34
N TYR A 197 -12.68 -3.08 1.90
CA TYR A 197 -11.64 -3.01 2.94
C TYR A 197 -10.39 -3.83 2.57
N ASP A 198 -9.97 -3.82 1.30
CA ASP A 198 -8.76 -4.50 0.83
C ASP A 198 -7.78 -3.47 0.25
N GLY A 199 -6.66 -3.26 0.92
CA GLY A 199 -5.61 -2.33 0.49
C GLY A 199 -4.88 -2.74 -0.81
N HIS A 200 -5.10 -3.96 -1.32
CA HIS A 200 -4.69 -4.34 -2.67
C HIS A 200 -5.79 -4.10 -3.73
N PHE A 201 -7.04 -3.81 -3.33
CA PHE A 201 -8.16 -3.57 -4.25
C PHE A 201 -8.54 -2.09 -4.28
N ASP A 202 -8.14 -1.39 -5.34
CA ASP A 202 -8.37 0.05 -5.45
C ASP A 202 -8.61 0.49 -6.89
N TYR A 203 -9.38 1.56 -7.05
CA TYR A 203 -9.39 2.42 -8.23
C TYR A 203 -9.71 3.85 -7.78
N PRO A 204 -8.81 4.83 -8.02
CA PRO A 204 -9.04 6.23 -7.70
C PRO A 204 -9.42 7.03 -8.97
N PRO A 205 -10.71 7.40 -9.16
CA PRO A 205 -11.11 8.26 -10.27
C PRO A 205 -10.41 9.62 -10.19
N ALA A 206 -9.93 10.17 -11.31
CA ALA A 206 -9.23 11.47 -11.31
C ALA A 206 -10.11 12.58 -10.73
N LEU A 207 -11.41 12.62 -11.10
CA LEU A 207 -12.37 13.61 -10.60
C LEU A 207 -12.37 13.74 -9.07
N LEU A 208 -12.43 12.61 -8.35
CA LEU A 208 -12.48 12.58 -6.88
C LEU A 208 -11.12 12.74 -6.20
N ASN A 209 -10.02 12.69 -6.97
CA ASN A 209 -8.66 12.79 -6.44
C ASN A 209 -7.91 14.02 -6.97
N ALA A 210 -8.59 14.91 -7.71
CA ALA A 210 -8.07 16.21 -8.13
C ALA A 210 -7.64 17.10 -6.93
N PHE A 211 -8.23 16.85 -5.76
CA PHE A 211 -7.80 17.36 -4.47
C PHE A 211 -8.20 16.38 -3.35
N VAL A 212 -7.55 16.51 -2.19
CA VAL A 212 -7.99 15.86 -0.95
C VAL A 212 -8.26 16.89 0.13
N TYR A 213 -9.16 16.58 1.06
CA TYR A 213 -9.52 17.49 2.14
C TYR A 213 -8.53 17.38 3.30
N VAL A 214 -8.10 18.52 3.85
CA VAL A 214 -7.08 18.61 4.90
C VAL A 214 -7.66 19.16 6.20
N ARG A 215 -7.31 18.50 7.31
CA ARG A 215 -7.89 18.69 8.64
C ARG A 215 -6.81 19.05 9.66
N ARG A 216 -6.04 20.12 9.40
CA ARG A 216 -4.79 20.46 10.14
C ARG A 216 -4.93 20.60 11.66
N GLY A 217 -6.14 20.82 12.19
CA GLY A 217 -6.42 20.86 13.62
C GLY A 217 -6.84 19.53 14.27
N LEU A 218 -6.99 18.45 13.48
CA LEU A 218 -7.40 17.11 13.94
C LEU A 218 -6.22 16.13 13.90
N VAL A 219 -5.17 16.42 14.67
CA VAL A 219 -4.03 15.52 14.85
C VAL A 219 -4.00 15.05 16.30
N PHE A 220 -4.16 13.74 16.50
CA PHE A 220 -4.42 13.15 17.81
C PHE A 220 -3.41 12.07 18.21
N GLU A 221 -3.37 11.80 19.51
CA GLU A 221 -2.65 10.68 20.14
C GLU A 221 -3.60 9.93 21.10
N SER A 222 -3.57 8.60 21.05
CA SER A 222 -4.36 7.73 21.93
C SER A 222 -3.49 7.26 23.10
N VAL A 223 -3.73 7.80 24.29
CA VAL A 223 -2.81 7.69 25.44
C VAL A 223 -3.45 6.95 26.60
N SER A 224 -2.90 5.79 26.94
CA SER A 224 -3.22 5.05 28.16
C SER A 224 -2.32 5.48 29.32
N PRO A 225 -2.83 5.56 30.56
CA PRO A 225 -2.03 5.92 31.73
C PRO A 225 -1.00 4.85 32.12
N ASN A 226 -1.17 3.59 31.71
CA ASN A 226 -0.30 2.46 32.10
C ASN A 226 -0.18 1.34 31.04
N GLY A 227 -0.80 1.49 29.87
CA GLY A 227 -0.76 0.54 28.77
C GLY A 227 -1.72 -0.65 28.90
N ILE A 228 -2.45 -0.77 30.02
CA ILE A 228 -3.46 -1.82 30.24
C ILE A 228 -4.87 -1.27 30.54
N HIS A 229 -4.99 0.00 30.92
CA HIS A 229 -6.26 0.70 31.03
C HIS A 229 -6.63 1.36 29.70
N LEU A 230 -7.93 1.55 29.47
CA LEU A 230 -8.45 2.19 28.26
C LEU A 230 -7.81 3.59 28.07
N PRO A 231 -7.40 3.94 26.83
CA PRO A 231 -6.77 5.21 26.54
C PRO A 231 -7.77 6.36 26.47
N TYR A 232 -7.25 7.57 26.65
CA TYR A 232 -7.94 8.82 26.33
C TYR A 232 -7.29 9.47 25.11
N ILE A 233 -8.10 10.17 24.30
CA ILE A 233 -7.62 10.87 23.11
C ILE A 233 -7.18 12.29 23.47
N PHE A 234 -5.94 12.64 23.16
CA PHE A 234 -5.37 13.97 23.33
C PHE A 234 -4.99 14.58 21.99
N HIS A 235 -4.96 15.91 21.90
CA HIS A 235 -4.38 16.59 20.75
C HIS A 235 -2.85 16.39 20.75
N SER A 236 -2.25 16.05 19.62
CA SER A 236 -0.83 15.66 19.53
C SER A 236 0.14 16.73 20.05
N ILE A 237 -0.15 18.01 19.78
CA ILE A 237 0.61 19.16 20.33
C ILE A 237 0.68 19.10 21.87
N ASP A 238 -0.42 18.78 22.56
CA ASP A 238 -0.43 18.70 24.03
C ASP A 238 0.42 17.52 24.51
N ALA A 239 0.24 16.34 23.92
CA ALA A 239 1.00 15.15 24.29
C ALA A 239 2.50 15.34 24.04
N ARG A 240 2.89 15.80 22.84
CA ARG A 240 4.29 16.12 22.49
C ARG A 240 4.89 17.21 23.39
N ARG A 241 4.18 18.31 23.67
CA ARG A 241 4.69 19.36 24.57
C ARG A 241 4.79 18.86 26.01
N GLY A 242 3.89 17.97 26.43
CA GLY A 242 3.96 17.27 27.71
C GLY A 242 5.22 16.41 27.81
N ASN A 243 5.55 15.64 26.77
CA ASN A 243 6.77 14.81 26.70
C ASN A 243 8.06 15.63 26.84
N LEU A 244 8.04 16.88 26.38
CA LEU A 244 9.17 17.80 26.45
C LEU A 244 9.19 18.66 27.73
N GLY A 245 8.21 18.51 28.63
CA GLY A 245 8.08 19.35 29.83
C GLY A 245 7.72 20.81 29.53
N LEU A 246 7.18 21.11 28.34
CA LEU A 246 6.93 22.47 27.82
C LEU A 246 5.49 22.96 28.06
N LEU A 247 4.78 22.40 29.02
CA LEU A 247 3.40 22.78 29.37
C LEU A 247 3.33 23.44 30.74
N GLY A 248 2.74 24.64 30.78
CA GLY A 248 2.34 25.32 32.02
C GLY A 248 0.92 24.94 32.49
N TYR A 249 0.29 23.94 31.87
CA TYR A 249 -1.06 23.47 32.18
C TYR A 249 -1.14 21.94 32.04
N ARG A 250 -2.19 21.35 32.61
CA ARG A 250 -2.51 19.93 32.42
C ARG A 250 -3.41 19.77 31.17
N PRO A 251 -3.01 19.00 30.14
CA PRO A 251 -3.87 18.71 29.00
C PRO A 251 -5.22 18.12 29.41
N SER A 252 -6.26 18.53 28.70
CA SER A 252 -7.56 17.86 28.75
C SER A 252 -7.68 16.92 27.57
N ALA A 253 -8.23 15.73 27.80
CA ALA A 253 -8.63 14.85 26.71
C ALA A 253 -9.76 15.50 25.90
N VAL A 254 -9.85 15.10 24.63
CA VAL A 254 -10.98 15.41 23.74
C VAL A 254 -12.20 14.61 24.21
N LYS A 255 -13.36 15.24 24.26
CA LYS A 255 -14.63 14.64 24.66
C LYS A 255 -15.47 14.25 23.46
N LYS A 256 -15.62 15.17 22.50
CA LYS A 256 -16.45 15.02 21.30
C LYS A 256 -16.05 16.00 20.20
N ILE A 257 -16.44 15.69 18.97
CA ILE A 257 -16.35 16.58 17.80
C ILE A 257 -17.77 16.73 17.24
N ASP A 258 -18.23 17.95 17.02
CA ASP A 258 -19.57 18.30 16.50
C ASP A 258 -20.76 17.63 17.21
N GLY A 259 -20.60 17.35 18.51
CA GLY A 259 -21.61 16.65 19.29
C GLY A 259 -21.38 15.14 19.43
N THR A 260 -20.69 14.52 18.47
CA THR A 260 -20.40 13.08 18.43
C THR A 260 -19.24 12.70 19.38
N PRO A 261 -19.42 11.75 20.31
CA PRO A 261 -18.36 11.26 21.20
C PRO A 261 -17.07 10.90 20.43
N ILE A 262 -15.91 11.29 20.94
CA ILE A 262 -14.65 11.20 20.17
C ILE A 262 -14.33 9.78 19.66
N VAL A 263 -14.66 8.74 20.43
CA VAL A 263 -14.43 7.35 20.02
C VAL A 263 -15.31 6.96 18.84
N GLU A 264 -16.59 7.34 18.87
CA GLU A 264 -17.55 7.09 17.79
C GLU A 264 -17.21 7.90 16.53
N TRP A 265 -16.78 9.16 16.69
CA TRP A 265 -16.30 9.98 15.59
C TRP A 265 -15.09 9.33 14.91
N LEU A 266 -14.10 8.89 15.69
CA LEU A 266 -12.89 8.23 15.17
C LEU A 266 -13.19 6.83 14.58
N GLU A 267 -14.07 6.01 15.16
CA GLU A 267 -14.44 4.72 14.53
C GLU A 267 -15.09 4.92 13.16
N ASN A 268 -15.92 5.95 12.98
CA ASN A 268 -16.49 6.28 11.67
C ASN A 268 -15.44 6.85 10.70
N ASP A 269 -14.51 7.70 11.17
CA ASP A 269 -13.40 8.21 10.35
C ASP A 269 -12.45 7.10 9.87
N ALA A 270 -12.17 6.12 10.74
CA ALA A 270 -11.41 4.91 10.40
C ALA A 270 -12.04 4.10 9.27
N ALA A 271 -13.37 3.97 9.26
CA ALA A 271 -14.09 3.16 8.26
C ALA A 271 -14.20 3.82 6.87
N VAL A 272 -13.85 5.10 6.75
CA VAL A 272 -13.67 5.83 5.48
C VAL A 272 -12.21 6.24 5.25
N SER A 273 -11.29 5.71 6.07
CA SER A 273 -9.86 6.00 6.00
C SER A 273 -9.25 5.33 4.79
N VAL A 274 -8.43 6.09 4.08
CA VAL A 274 -7.88 5.73 2.76
C VAL A 274 -7.17 4.35 2.74
N ALA A 275 -6.51 3.95 3.83
CA ALA A 275 -5.64 2.77 3.87
C ALA A 275 -6.33 1.40 3.79
N ASN A 276 -7.67 1.31 3.83
CA ASN A 276 -8.46 0.09 3.59
C ASN A 276 -7.90 -1.19 4.27
N VAL A 277 -7.54 -1.12 5.57
CA VAL A 277 -7.08 -2.31 6.32
C VAL A 277 -8.26 -3.09 6.91
N GLN A 278 -8.04 -4.40 7.12
CA GLN A 278 -9.06 -5.45 7.36
C GLN A 278 -9.40 -5.68 8.83
N ASP A 279 -8.84 -4.88 9.71
CA ASP A 279 -9.12 -4.90 11.14
C ASP A 279 -9.49 -3.48 11.63
N PRO A 280 -10.64 -3.31 12.30
CA PRO A 280 -11.10 -2.00 12.77
C PRO A 280 -10.23 -1.42 13.91
N ASP A 281 -9.49 -2.24 14.65
CA ASP A 281 -8.49 -1.75 15.61
C ASP A 281 -7.20 -1.30 14.88
N ALA A 282 -6.81 -1.96 13.79
CA ALA A 282 -5.73 -1.50 12.91
C ALA A 282 -6.10 -0.21 12.14
N GLN A 283 -7.34 -0.09 11.62
CA GLN A 283 -7.83 1.17 11.03
C GLN A 283 -7.79 2.31 12.06
N TYR A 284 -8.25 2.04 13.28
CA TYR A 284 -8.25 3.01 14.38
C TYR A 284 -6.82 3.43 14.76
N ASN A 285 -5.84 2.53 14.73
CA ASN A 285 -4.42 2.92 14.89
C ASN A 285 -3.91 3.81 13.76
N GLY A 286 -4.37 3.59 12.52
CA GLY A 286 -4.01 4.42 11.38
C GLY A 286 -4.35 5.90 11.54
N LEU A 287 -5.31 6.24 12.40
CA LEU A 287 -5.74 7.60 12.69
C LEU A 287 -4.70 8.45 13.43
N PHE A 288 -3.79 7.83 14.21
CA PHE A 288 -2.92 8.55 15.15
C PHE A 288 -1.48 8.68 14.64
N VAL A 289 -0.76 9.66 15.18
CA VAL A 289 0.70 9.72 15.03
C VAL A 289 1.38 8.72 15.95
N SER A 290 2.44 8.05 15.48
CA SER A 290 3.26 7.11 16.26
C SER A 290 4.72 7.17 15.82
N PRO A 291 5.69 6.73 16.65
CA PRO A 291 7.10 6.67 16.23
C PRO A 291 7.34 5.79 15.00
N SER A 292 6.63 4.66 14.86
CA SER A 292 6.72 3.76 13.70
C SER A 292 6.24 4.45 12.42
N ARG A 293 5.05 5.05 12.44
CA ARG A 293 4.53 5.90 11.34
C ARG A 293 5.49 7.04 11.02
N ASN A 294 6.16 7.60 12.02
CA ASN A 294 7.17 8.64 11.81
C ASN A 294 8.43 8.17 11.11
N ALA A 295 8.87 6.93 11.36
CA ALA A 295 9.98 6.33 10.61
C ALA A 295 9.61 6.07 9.15
N VAL A 296 8.38 5.62 8.86
CA VAL A 296 7.88 5.38 7.49
C VAL A 296 7.33 6.63 6.78
N ARG A 297 7.62 7.84 7.28
CA ARG A 297 7.14 9.13 6.71
C ARG A 297 5.61 9.23 6.57
N GLN A 298 4.82 8.51 7.38
CA GLN A 298 3.36 8.59 7.40
C GLN A 298 2.83 9.51 8.52
N GLU A 299 1.70 10.18 8.28
CA GLU A 299 0.91 10.87 9.32
C GLU A 299 -0.15 9.94 9.94
N GLY A 300 -0.83 10.43 10.98
CA GLY A 300 -2.14 9.92 11.35
C GLY A 300 -3.19 10.30 10.30
N HIS A 301 -4.01 9.35 9.87
CA HIS A 301 -4.94 9.54 8.75
C HIS A 301 -6.05 10.57 9.05
N THR A 302 -6.29 10.96 10.31
CA THR A 302 -7.25 12.02 10.65
C THR A 302 -6.91 13.38 10.03
N LEU A 303 -5.66 13.56 9.55
CA LEU A 303 -5.25 14.78 8.86
C LEU A 303 -5.86 14.91 7.45
N PHE A 304 -6.30 13.82 6.81
CA PHE A 304 -6.81 13.84 5.42
C PHE A 304 -8.13 13.10 5.26
N SER A 305 -8.90 13.47 4.25
CA SER A 305 -10.05 12.70 3.77
C SER A 305 -10.11 12.72 2.24
N GLN A 306 -10.48 11.59 1.63
CA GLN A 306 -10.93 11.50 0.24
C GLN A 306 -12.46 11.66 0.10
N PHE A 307 -13.21 11.56 1.20
CA PHE A 307 -14.66 11.74 1.26
C PHE A 307 -15.03 13.15 1.76
N GLU A 308 -16.22 13.64 1.41
CA GLU A 308 -16.68 14.97 1.80
C GLU A 308 -16.57 15.20 3.32
N ILE A 309 -16.12 16.39 3.70
CA ILE A 309 -16.07 16.86 5.10
C ILE A 309 -16.70 18.26 5.19
N PRO A 310 -17.23 18.69 6.36
CA PRO A 310 -17.70 20.06 6.56
C PRO A 310 -16.57 21.09 6.45
N ASP A 311 -16.93 22.37 6.30
CA ASP A 311 -15.95 23.46 6.24
C ASP A 311 -15.22 23.68 7.57
N THR A 312 -15.87 23.43 8.70
CA THR A 312 -15.24 23.46 10.04
C THR A 312 -15.68 22.27 10.90
N TYR A 313 -14.85 21.92 11.88
CA TYR A 313 -15.16 20.99 12.98
C TYR A 313 -15.00 21.71 14.32
N THR A 314 -15.89 21.47 15.29
CA THR A 314 -15.78 21.94 16.67
C THR A 314 -15.36 20.81 17.61
N ILE A 315 -14.11 20.87 18.09
CA ILE A 315 -13.59 20.01 19.15
C ILE A 315 -14.08 20.54 20.51
N GLU A 316 -14.68 19.69 21.34
CA GLU A 316 -14.94 19.97 22.76
C GLU A 316 -14.07 19.08 23.66
N PHE A 317 -13.48 19.68 24.71
CA PHE A 317 -12.62 19.02 25.67
C PHE A 317 -13.34 18.73 27.01
N TYR A 318 -12.85 17.77 27.79
CA TYR A 318 -13.44 17.44 29.10
C TYR A 318 -13.42 18.58 30.13
N ASN A 319 -12.46 19.52 30.04
CA ASN A 319 -12.43 20.74 30.86
C ASN A 319 -13.43 21.83 30.41
N GLY A 320 -14.22 21.59 29.36
CA GLY A 320 -15.21 22.53 28.81
C GLY A 320 -14.66 23.55 27.81
N SER A 321 -13.35 23.57 27.51
CA SER A 321 -12.84 24.38 26.41
C SER A 321 -13.30 23.82 25.06
N LYS A 322 -13.35 24.70 24.06
CA LYS A 322 -13.66 24.35 22.66
C LYS A 322 -12.58 24.87 21.74
N ARG A 323 -12.40 24.20 20.59
CA ARG A 323 -11.54 24.66 19.49
C ARG A 323 -12.24 24.38 18.18
N GLU A 324 -12.40 25.41 17.36
CA GLU A 324 -12.77 25.26 15.97
C GLU A 324 -11.54 24.88 15.14
N VAL A 325 -11.75 24.03 14.14
CA VAL A 325 -10.79 23.64 13.12
C VAL A 325 -11.40 23.98 11.78
N VAL A 326 -10.76 24.90 11.05
CA VAL A 326 -11.09 25.18 9.65
C VAL A 326 -10.42 24.11 8.79
N ASN A 327 -11.20 23.52 7.89
CA ASN A 327 -10.74 22.54 6.93
C ASN A 327 -10.43 23.22 5.59
N GLU A 328 -9.50 22.64 4.84
CA GLU A 328 -8.92 23.20 3.61
C GLU A 328 -8.80 22.11 2.56
N ILE A 329 -8.33 22.44 1.36
CA ILE A 329 -8.04 21.46 0.30
C ILE A 329 -6.57 21.43 -0.06
N LEU A 330 -6.10 20.27 -0.48
CA LEU A 330 -4.75 20.01 -0.97
C LEU A 330 -4.84 19.53 -2.41
N VAL A 331 -4.24 20.29 -3.33
CA VAL A 331 -4.07 19.93 -4.73
C VAL A 331 -2.78 19.10 -4.87
N PRO A 332 -2.84 17.86 -5.40
CA PRO A 332 -1.68 16.98 -5.57
C PRO A 332 -0.67 17.49 -6.61
N PRO A 333 0.59 17.00 -6.59
CA PRO A 333 1.64 17.51 -7.49
C PRO A 333 1.37 17.25 -8.98
N MET A 334 0.55 16.24 -9.31
CA MET A 334 0.19 15.83 -10.67
C MET A 334 -1.02 16.57 -11.24
N VAL A 335 -1.68 17.43 -10.46
CA VAL A 335 -2.90 18.15 -10.87
C VAL A 335 -2.56 19.59 -11.18
N ASP A 336 -3.01 20.07 -12.33
CA ASP A 336 -3.08 21.49 -12.67
C ASP A 336 -4.56 21.90 -12.69
N LEU A 337 -4.91 22.99 -12.02
CA LEU A 337 -6.27 23.56 -12.06
C LEU A 337 -6.35 24.84 -12.90
N SER A 338 -5.25 25.23 -13.56
CA SER A 338 -5.11 26.51 -14.25
C SER A 338 -6.02 26.63 -15.48
N GLY A 339 -6.81 27.71 -15.53
CA GLY A 339 -7.62 28.04 -16.71
C GLY A 339 -8.92 27.25 -16.83
N ILE A 340 -9.33 26.55 -15.77
CA ILE A 340 -10.64 25.91 -15.70
C ILE A 340 -11.70 26.99 -15.37
N GLU A 341 -12.72 27.14 -16.22
CA GLU A 341 -13.78 28.15 -16.07
C GLU A 341 -15.15 27.56 -15.66
N SER A 342 -15.33 26.24 -15.75
CA SER A 342 -16.63 25.58 -15.52
C SER A 342 -16.45 24.10 -15.14
N GLY A 343 -17.54 23.43 -14.70
CA GLY A 343 -17.53 21.98 -14.46
C GLY A 343 -17.26 21.13 -15.71
N GLU A 344 -17.74 21.56 -16.88
CA GLU A 344 -17.36 20.96 -18.17
C GLU A 344 -15.85 21.13 -18.44
N GLY A 345 -15.31 22.33 -18.19
CA GLY A 345 -13.86 22.56 -18.29
C GLY A 345 -13.06 21.69 -17.33
N PHE A 346 -13.59 21.42 -16.13
CA PHE A 346 -12.98 20.52 -15.15
C PHE A 346 -12.99 19.07 -15.65
N HIS A 347 -14.12 18.58 -16.18
CA HIS A 347 -14.26 17.25 -16.78
C HIS A 347 -13.17 17.00 -17.84
N GLN A 348 -13.13 17.88 -18.85
CA GLN A 348 -12.24 17.75 -20.00
C GLN A 348 -10.77 17.88 -19.64
N HIS A 349 -10.43 18.57 -18.54
CA HIS A 349 -9.05 18.76 -18.11
C HIS A 349 -8.54 17.64 -17.19
N ILE A 350 -9.40 17.09 -16.33
CA ILE A 350 -9.01 16.19 -15.24
C ILE A 350 -9.17 14.70 -15.59
N GLU A 351 -10.25 14.32 -16.26
CA GLU A 351 -10.57 12.89 -16.46
C GLU A 351 -10.75 12.48 -17.94
N VAL A 352 -10.80 13.40 -18.90
CA VAL A 352 -10.88 13.02 -20.32
C VAL A 352 -9.49 12.89 -20.95
N THR A 353 -9.25 11.78 -21.65
CA THR A 353 -7.99 11.57 -22.41
C THR A 353 -7.88 12.58 -23.56
N PRO A 354 -6.77 13.36 -23.69
CA PRO A 354 -6.57 14.26 -24.82
C PRO A 354 -6.46 13.50 -26.16
N GLU A 355 -7.37 13.77 -27.10
CA GLU A 355 -7.53 12.97 -28.33
C GLU A 355 -6.36 13.02 -29.34
N ASN A 356 -5.32 13.82 -29.12
CA ASN A 356 -4.28 14.08 -30.13
C ASN A 356 -2.84 14.32 -29.60
N THR A 357 -2.51 13.85 -28.40
CA THR A 357 -1.10 13.80 -27.99
C THR A 357 -0.49 12.43 -28.29
N THR A 358 0.48 12.39 -29.22
CA THR A 358 1.56 11.40 -29.14
C THR A 358 2.08 11.36 -27.70
N PRO A 359 2.46 10.18 -27.16
CA PRO A 359 2.99 10.10 -25.82
C PRO A 359 4.24 10.97 -25.75
N LYS A 360 4.10 12.16 -25.16
CA LYS A 360 5.24 12.86 -24.60
C LYS A 360 5.71 11.96 -23.48
N ASP A 361 7.01 11.66 -23.46
CA ASP A 361 7.65 11.13 -22.27
C ASP A 361 7.13 11.92 -21.07
N PRO A 362 6.72 11.25 -19.96
CA PRO A 362 6.30 11.97 -18.77
C PRO A 362 7.37 13.02 -18.46
N PRO A 363 6.99 14.28 -18.20
CA PRO A 363 7.96 15.35 -18.04
C PRO A 363 8.97 14.86 -17.02
N LYS A 364 10.25 14.78 -17.42
CA LYS A 364 11.31 14.33 -16.54
C LYS A 364 11.23 15.22 -15.31
N GLN A 365 10.66 14.68 -14.22
CA GLN A 365 10.81 15.30 -12.93
C GLN A 365 12.32 15.41 -12.77
N GLU A 366 12.84 16.64 -12.74
CA GLU A 366 14.17 16.89 -12.24
C GLU A 366 14.12 16.44 -10.79
N ARG A 367 14.37 15.16 -10.58
CA ARG A 367 14.54 14.55 -9.27
C ARG A 367 15.57 15.43 -8.61
N ARG A 368 15.13 16.23 -7.65
CA ARG A 368 16.01 16.75 -6.62
C ARG A 368 16.45 15.52 -5.83
N SER A 369 17.47 14.85 -6.39
CA SER A 369 18.46 14.14 -5.62
C SER A 369 19.16 15.20 -4.76
N THR A 370 18.45 15.64 -3.73
CA THR A 370 19.07 15.76 -2.44
C THR A 370 19.65 14.38 -2.19
N LYS A 371 20.96 14.26 -2.44
CA LYS A 371 21.78 13.31 -1.70
C LYS A 371 21.69 13.74 -0.24
N GLU A 372 20.56 13.46 0.41
CA GLU A 372 20.51 13.37 1.86
C GLU A 372 21.67 12.44 2.21
N THR A 373 22.64 12.97 2.95
CA THR A 373 23.77 12.17 3.40
C THR A 373 23.17 11.03 4.21
N GLN A 374 23.25 9.79 3.70
CA GLN A 374 22.50 8.64 4.24
C GLN A 374 22.52 8.68 5.76
N SER A 375 21.36 8.99 6.35
CA SER A 375 21.29 9.27 7.77
C SER A 375 21.77 8.04 8.54
N ARG A 376 22.64 8.26 9.53
CA ARG A 376 23.07 7.19 10.45
C ARG A 376 21.93 6.71 11.37
N PHE A 377 20.77 7.35 11.30
CA PHE A 377 19.60 7.12 12.14
C PHE A 377 18.34 7.02 11.28
N ILE A 378 17.43 6.14 11.67
CA ILE A 378 16.05 6.15 11.17
C ILE A 378 15.27 7.18 12.00
N THR A 379 14.36 7.94 11.38
CA THR A 379 13.62 9.04 12.03
C THR A 379 12.86 8.56 13.28
N GLY A 380 13.19 9.12 14.44
CA GLY A 380 12.56 8.75 15.73
C GLY A 380 13.10 7.48 16.39
N TYR A 381 14.01 6.76 15.75
CA TYR A 381 14.62 5.53 16.25
C TYR A 381 16.03 5.80 16.82
N PRO A 382 16.53 4.94 17.74
CA PRO A 382 17.91 5.05 18.23
C PRO A 382 18.93 4.78 17.10
N ARG A 383 20.23 4.87 17.42
CA ARG A 383 21.28 4.46 16.47
C ARG A 383 21.19 2.94 16.24
N PRO A 384 21.02 2.46 14.99
CA PRO A 384 21.08 1.04 14.70
C PRO A 384 22.50 0.50 14.81
N VAL A 385 22.59 -0.80 15.08
CA VAL A 385 23.81 -1.60 15.03
C VAL A 385 24.17 -1.87 13.57
N VAL A 386 23.18 -2.26 12.77
CA VAL A 386 23.23 -2.40 11.30
C VAL A 386 21.87 -1.99 10.72
N LYS A 387 21.84 -1.44 9.51
CA LYS A 387 20.59 -1.06 8.82
C LYS A 387 20.74 -1.20 7.30
N HIS A 388 19.62 -1.41 6.63
CA HIS A 388 19.48 -1.26 5.19
C HIS A 388 19.70 0.21 4.78
N SER A 389 20.28 0.43 3.60
CA SER A 389 20.50 1.73 2.95
C SER A 389 19.21 2.57 2.95
N ASP A 390 18.13 1.98 2.42
CA ASP A 390 16.78 2.54 2.32
C ASP A 390 15.92 2.42 3.60
N ASN A 391 16.51 2.12 4.76
CA ASN A 391 15.85 2.09 6.09
C ASN A 391 14.71 1.06 6.29
N SER A 392 14.50 0.12 5.35
CA SER A 392 13.49 -0.95 5.42
C SER A 392 13.66 -1.88 6.62
N VAL A 393 14.90 -2.32 6.86
CA VAL A 393 15.28 -3.26 7.92
C VAL A 393 16.42 -2.68 8.76
N ALA A 394 16.34 -2.80 10.09
CA ALA A 394 17.41 -2.37 11.00
C ALA A 394 17.48 -3.20 12.28
N GLY A 395 18.72 -3.48 12.71
CA GLY A 395 19.03 -4.21 13.93
C GLY A 395 19.47 -3.28 15.07
N TYR A 396 19.00 -3.56 16.29
CA TYR A 396 19.30 -2.80 17.51
C TYR A 396 19.59 -3.72 18.70
N PHE A 397 20.30 -3.20 19.69
CA PHE A 397 20.40 -3.81 21.02
C PHE A 397 19.61 -2.98 22.03
N LEU A 398 18.81 -3.64 22.87
CA LEU A 398 18.00 -2.95 23.86
C LEU A 398 18.91 -2.43 24.99
N ALA A 399 18.80 -1.14 25.28
CA ALA A 399 19.72 -0.45 26.19
C ALA A 399 19.12 -0.28 27.59
N GLY A 400 19.97 -0.48 28.61
CA GLY A 400 19.63 -0.32 30.02
C GLY A 400 19.82 -1.59 30.82
N LYS A 401 19.92 -1.44 32.15
CA LYS A 401 20.14 -2.54 33.08
C LYS A 401 18.95 -3.51 33.08
N GLY A 402 19.22 -4.80 32.84
CA GLY A 402 18.21 -5.85 32.72
C GLY A 402 17.71 -6.11 31.30
N TYR A 403 18.30 -5.45 30.29
CA TYR A 403 17.99 -5.61 28.87
C TYR A 403 19.18 -6.09 28.03
N GLU A 404 20.31 -6.39 28.67
CA GLU A 404 21.54 -6.84 28.03
C GLU A 404 21.36 -8.14 27.25
N ASP A 405 20.34 -8.95 27.58
CA ASP A 405 20.00 -10.20 26.90
C ASP A 405 19.21 -10.02 25.59
N THR A 406 18.78 -8.80 25.25
CA THR A 406 17.75 -8.55 24.21
C THR A 406 18.28 -7.78 23.00
N ALA A 407 18.01 -8.32 21.81
CA ALA A 407 18.15 -7.65 20.52
C ALA A 407 16.78 -7.34 19.91
N VAL A 408 16.73 -6.37 19.00
CA VAL A 408 15.51 -5.96 18.27
C VAL A 408 15.78 -5.88 16.78
N LEU A 409 15.01 -6.61 15.99
CA LEU A 409 14.96 -6.51 14.53
C LEU A 409 13.72 -5.69 14.15
N SER A 410 13.92 -4.44 13.73
CA SER A 410 12.85 -3.60 13.20
C SER A 410 12.73 -3.81 11.70
N ILE A 411 11.54 -4.14 11.22
CA ILE A 411 11.22 -4.29 9.81
C ILE A 411 10.05 -3.35 9.53
N LEU A 412 10.37 -2.16 9.03
CA LEU A 412 9.41 -1.10 8.72
C LEU A 412 8.71 -1.31 7.37
N GLY A 413 9.27 -2.16 6.52
CA GLY A 413 8.71 -2.57 5.24
C GLY A 413 9.63 -3.54 4.52
N PHE A 414 9.11 -4.19 3.48
CA PHE A 414 9.87 -5.03 2.56
C PHE A 414 10.11 -4.32 1.21
N LEU A 415 10.11 -2.98 1.26
CA LEU A 415 10.36 -2.03 0.17
C LEU A 415 11.11 -0.80 0.73
N PRO A 416 11.72 0.06 -0.11
CA PRO A 416 12.37 1.30 0.33
C PRO A 416 11.43 2.20 1.15
N VAL A 417 11.91 2.70 2.30
CA VAL A 417 11.06 3.45 3.23
C VAL A 417 10.99 4.94 2.89
N GLY A 418 9.78 5.47 2.76
CA GLY A 418 9.52 6.87 2.43
C GLY A 418 9.77 7.20 0.96
N VAL A 419 9.61 6.22 0.07
CA VAL A 419 9.68 6.36 -1.38
C VAL A 419 8.36 5.86 -1.96
N ASP A 420 7.73 6.65 -2.82
CA ASP A 420 6.56 6.22 -3.59
C ASP A 420 6.96 5.05 -4.50
N VAL A 421 6.31 3.89 -4.30
CA VAL A 421 6.54 2.65 -5.03
C VAL A 421 6.14 2.72 -6.51
N ALA A 422 5.14 3.53 -6.87
CA ALA A 422 4.79 3.81 -8.26
C ALA A 422 5.79 4.77 -8.94
N SER A 423 6.56 5.52 -8.13
CA SER A 423 7.66 6.38 -8.61
C SER A 423 9.01 5.66 -8.79
N LEU A 424 9.09 4.37 -8.43
CA LEU A 424 10.28 3.52 -8.64
C LEU A 424 10.48 3.23 -10.13
N GLY A 425 11.08 4.19 -10.82
CA GLY A 425 11.45 4.05 -12.24
C GLY A 425 12.46 2.92 -12.50
N ALA A 426 12.60 2.54 -13.77
CA ALA A 426 13.35 1.39 -14.28
C ALA A 426 14.88 1.31 -13.98
N GLU A 427 15.39 2.20 -13.12
CA GLU A 427 16.74 2.14 -12.55
C GLU A 427 16.77 1.50 -11.15
N PHE A 428 15.61 1.28 -10.51
CA PHE A 428 15.54 0.58 -9.23
C PHE A 428 15.75 -0.92 -9.44
N ASP A 429 16.70 -1.49 -8.69
CA ASP A 429 17.08 -2.89 -8.73
C ASP A 429 16.51 -3.61 -7.49
N MET A 430 15.38 -4.28 -7.68
CA MET A 430 14.69 -5.03 -6.62
C MET A 430 15.55 -6.16 -6.07
N SER A 431 16.29 -6.87 -6.93
CA SER A 431 17.11 -8.01 -6.53
C SER A 431 18.28 -7.58 -5.65
N LYS A 432 18.90 -6.43 -5.98
CA LYS A 432 19.91 -5.81 -5.12
C LYS A 432 19.34 -5.35 -3.77
N PHE A 433 18.16 -4.75 -3.75
CA PHE A 433 17.46 -4.38 -2.51
C PHE A 433 17.18 -5.62 -1.63
N ILE A 434 16.70 -6.72 -2.23
CA ILE A 434 16.46 -7.98 -1.54
C ILE A 434 17.76 -8.55 -0.95
N LEU A 435 18.85 -8.57 -1.71
CA LEU A 435 20.15 -9.08 -1.25
C LEU A 435 20.74 -8.23 -0.11
N GLU A 436 20.70 -6.90 -0.21
CA GLU A 436 21.14 -6.03 0.89
C GLU A 436 20.29 -6.27 2.17
N GLY A 437 18.98 -6.46 2.02
CA GLY A 437 18.10 -6.85 3.13
C GLY A 437 18.49 -8.15 3.82
N GLN A 438 18.94 -9.15 3.06
CA GLN A 438 19.45 -10.42 3.60
C GLN A 438 20.78 -10.22 4.35
N ASP A 439 21.73 -9.50 3.76
CA ASP A 439 23.03 -9.21 4.36
C ASP A 439 22.90 -8.46 5.69
N VAL A 440 21.98 -7.48 5.76
CA VAL A 440 21.68 -6.72 6.99
C VAL A 440 21.16 -7.62 8.11
N VAL A 441 20.29 -8.58 7.80
CA VAL A 441 19.75 -9.52 8.81
C VAL A 441 20.79 -10.56 9.23
N LEU A 442 21.59 -11.07 8.29
CA LEU A 442 22.69 -11.99 8.57
C LEU A 442 23.77 -11.36 9.44
N GLU A 443 24.15 -10.12 9.17
CA GLU A 443 25.11 -9.36 9.98
C GLU A 443 24.54 -9.02 11.37
N PHE A 444 23.24 -8.69 11.45
CA PHE A 444 22.57 -8.49 12.73
C PHE A 444 22.58 -9.75 13.60
N ILE A 445 22.30 -10.92 13.01
CA ILE A 445 22.37 -12.23 13.69
C ILE A 445 23.77 -12.44 14.30
N ARG A 446 24.83 -12.29 13.49
CA ARG A 446 26.22 -12.47 13.93
C ARG A 446 26.60 -11.52 15.08
N GLN A 447 26.23 -10.25 14.97
CA GLN A 447 26.53 -9.27 16.03
C GLN A 447 25.71 -9.52 17.30
N ALA A 448 24.47 -9.99 17.18
CA ALA A 448 23.62 -10.34 18.32
C ALA A 448 24.16 -11.58 19.07
N GLU A 449 24.60 -12.61 18.34
CA GLU A 449 25.27 -13.79 18.90
C GLU A 449 26.57 -13.39 19.62
N ALA A 450 27.46 -12.66 18.95
CA ALA A 450 28.73 -12.19 19.52
C ALA A 450 28.55 -11.28 20.75
N ALA A 451 27.41 -10.59 20.86
CA ALA A 451 27.04 -9.76 22.00
C ALA A 451 26.17 -10.48 23.05
N GLY A 452 25.97 -11.81 22.94
CA GLY A 452 25.24 -12.63 23.92
C GLY A 452 23.73 -12.37 24.00
N ARG A 453 23.12 -11.86 22.92
CA ARG A 453 21.69 -11.46 22.91
C ARG A 453 20.79 -12.66 22.65
N ASN A 454 20.42 -13.38 23.72
CA ASN A 454 19.64 -14.61 23.62
C ASN A 454 18.12 -14.44 23.44
N LYS A 455 17.61 -13.19 23.40
CA LYS A 455 16.20 -12.85 23.11
C LYS A 455 16.08 -11.89 21.93
N LEU A 456 15.05 -12.11 21.12
CA LEU A 456 14.73 -11.29 19.96
C LEU A 456 13.32 -10.67 20.08
N ILE A 457 13.23 -9.37 19.83
CA ILE A 457 11.99 -8.70 19.46
C ILE A 457 12.01 -8.48 17.95
N ILE A 458 10.95 -8.86 17.25
CA ILE A 458 10.74 -8.50 15.85
C ILE A 458 9.66 -7.40 15.83
N ASP A 459 10.04 -6.17 15.50
CA ASP A 459 9.11 -5.03 15.44
C ASP A 459 8.63 -4.81 13.99
N MET A 460 7.34 -5.03 13.78
CA MET A 460 6.59 -4.91 12.53
C MET A 460 5.62 -3.71 12.54
N SER A 461 5.75 -2.80 13.51
CA SER A 461 4.85 -1.65 13.64
C SER A 461 4.93 -0.74 12.40
N ALA A 462 3.79 -0.30 11.88
CA ALA A 462 3.60 0.46 10.64
C ALA A 462 4.05 -0.24 9.33
N ASN A 463 4.31 -1.55 9.34
CA ASN A 463 4.76 -2.28 8.15
C ASN A 463 3.60 -2.63 7.19
N SER A 464 3.63 -2.04 5.99
CA SER A 464 2.60 -2.21 4.94
C SER A 464 2.84 -3.35 3.96
N GLY A 465 3.88 -4.17 4.16
CA GLY A 465 4.26 -5.27 3.26
C GLY A 465 5.42 -4.91 2.32
N GLY A 466 5.40 -5.45 1.10
CA GLY A 466 6.44 -5.29 0.09
C GLY A 466 6.86 -6.60 -0.57
N SER A 467 8.17 -6.82 -0.73
CA SER A 467 8.73 -8.04 -1.34
C SER A 467 8.49 -9.30 -0.49
N VAL A 468 7.68 -10.21 -1.02
CA VAL A 468 7.49 -11.57 -0.46
C VAL A 468 8.80 -12.37 -0.45
N ILE A 469 9.69 -12.15 -1.42
CA ILE A 469 11.00 -12.80 -1.48
C ILE A 469 11.88 -12.40 -0.29
N LEU A 470 11.91 -11.11 0.07
CA LEU A 470 12.65 -10.67 1.26
C LEU A 470 12.04 -11.24 2.55
N ALA A 471 10.70 -11.32 2.64
CA ALA A 471 10.01 -11.96 3.76
C ALA A 471 10.38 -13.45 3.91
N HIS A 472 10.36 -14.22 2.82
CA HIS A 472 10.80 -15.62 2.79
C HIS A 472 12.28 -15.78 3.12
N SER A 473 13.14 -14.87 2.65
CA SER A 473 14.58 -14.91 2.95
C SER A 473 14.85 -14.67 4.44
N ILE A 474 14.17 -13.70 5.05
CA ILE A 474 14.27 -13.43 6.50
C ILE A 474 13.75 -14.63 7.31
N TYR A 475 12.63 -15.24 6.91
CA TYR A 475 12.13 -16.47 7.53
C TYR A 475 13.20 -17.59 7.53
N ARG A 476 13.88 -17.80 6.40
CA ARG A 476 14.90 -18.83 6.23
C ARG A 476 16.25 -18.52 6.89
N LEU A 477 16.53 -17.25 7.22
CA LEU A 477 17.67 -16.84 8.06
C LEU A 477 17.38 -17.04 9.56
N LEU A 478 16.13 -16.85 9.98
CA LEU A 478 15.70 -17.10 11.37
C LEU A 478 15.48 -18.60 11.65
N PHE A 479 14.98 -19.36 10.67
CA PHE A 479 14.67 -20.78 10.78
C PHE A 479 15.19 -21.57 9.55
N PRO A 480 16.45 -22.03 9.58
CA PRO A 480 17.08 -22.81 8.50
C PRO A 480 16.45 -24.17 8.18
N ASP A 481 15.55 -24.69 9.01
CA ASP A 481 14.71 -25.87 8.72
C ASP A 481 13.21 -25.54 8.55
N GLY A 482 12.87 -24.24 8.57
CA GLY A 482 11.50 -23.78 8.42
C GLY A 482 10.91 -24.10 7.05
N LYS A 483 9.78 -24.82 7.04
CA LYS A 483 8.98 -25.14 5.84
C LYS A 483 8.17 -23.93 5.38
N PHE A 484 7.86 -23.85 4.09
CA PHE A 484 6.92 -22.89 3.52
C PHE A 484 5.51 -23.51 3.47
N THR A 485 4.62 -23.06 4.35
CA THR A 485 3.30 -23.67 4.58
C THR A 485 2.13 -22.80 4.09
N GLY A 486 2.41 -21.67 3.45
CA GLY A 486 1.42 -20.76 2.86
C GLY A 486 1.27 -21.02 1.36
N TRP A 487 0.05 -21.22 0.88
CA TRP A 487 -0.25 -21.66 -0.50
C TRP A 487 -1.12 -20.63 -1.21
N ASP A 488 -0.86 -20.38 -2.48
CA ASP A 488 -1.58 -19.40 -3.28
C ASP A 488 -2.64 -20.06 -4.16
N ARG A 489 -3.75 -19.34 -4.40
CA ARG A 489 -4.71 -19.65 -5.47
C ARG A 489 -5.16 -18.36 -6.15
N TYR A 490 -5.33 -18.39 -7.46
CA TYR A 490 -6.12 -17.39 -8.18
C TYR A 490 -7.60 -17.72 -8.09
N ARG A 491 -8.45 -16.70 -8.15
CA ARG A 491 -9.86 -16.87 -8.52
C ARG A 491 -9.94 -17.28 -10.00
N ALA A 492 -10.72 -18.32 -10.29
CA ALA A 492 -10.94 -18.78 -11.65
C ALA A 492 -11.73 -17.73 -12.46
N ASN A 493 -11.25 -17.39 -13.65
CA ASN A 493 -11.90 -16.47 -14.57
C ASN A 493 -11.60 -16.86 -16.03
N ALA A 494 -12.40 -16.34 -16.96
CA ALA A 494 -12.34 -16.71 -18.38
C ALA A 494 -10.99 -16.38 -19.06
N ILE A 495 -10.24 -15.40 -18.56
CA ILE A 495 -8.89 -15.10 -19.08
C ILE A 495 -7.93 -16.22 -18.66
N LEU A 496 -7.91 -16.58 -17.38
CA LEU A 496 -7.07 -17.68 -16.88
C LEU A 496 -7.44 -19.02 -17.54
N GLU A 497 -8.72 -19.28 -17.78
CA GLU A 497 -9.19 -20.45 -18.52
C GLU A 497 -8.58 -20.50 -19.93
N ALA A 498 -8.89 -19.50 -20.76
CA ALA A 498 -8.49 -19.49 -22.17
C ALA A 498 -6.97 -19.40 -22.35
N THR A 499 -6.26 -18.66 -21.48
CA THR A 499 -4.79 -18.58 -21.53
C THR A 499 -4.12 -19.87 -21.08
N SER A 500 -4.65 -20.56 -20.06
CA SER A 500 -4.11 -21.84 -19.59
C SER A 500 -4.34 -22.98 -20.60
N GLU A 501 -5.44 -22.96 -21.35
CA GLU A 501 -5.70 -23.91 -22.44
C GLU A 501 -4.85 -23.58 -23.69
N ALA A 502 -4.70 -22.30 -24.05
CA ALA A 502 -3.97 -21.89 -25.24
C ALA A 502 -2.45 -22.08 -25.14
N ASP A 503 -1.81 -21.64 -24.05
CA ASP A 503 -0.38 -21.86 -23.80
C ASP A 503 -0.02 -21.72 -22.31
N TYR A 504 0.01 -22.83 -21.58
CA TYR A 504 0.34 -22.79 -20.16
C TYR A 504 1.78 -22.31 -19.88
N ASP A 505 2.75 -22.63 -20.73
CA ASP A 505 4.16 -22.26 -20.51
C ASP A 505 4.36 -20.75 -20.62
N ASP A 506 3.72 -20.10 -21.60
CA ASP A 506 3.73 -18.65 -21.72
C ASP A 506 2.89 -17.95 -20.65
N LEU A 507 1.80 -18.58 -20.15
CA LEU A 507 1.07 -18.07 -18.99
C LEU A 507 1.92 -18.10 -17.70
N VAL A 508 2.69 -19.17 -17.48
CA VAL A 508 3.65 -19.29 -16.36
C VAL A 508 4.68 -18.17 -16.41
N ARG A 509 5.28 -17.94 -17.59
CA ARG A 509 6.27 -16.89 -17.84
C ARG A 509 5.72 -15.46 -17.77
N ALA A 510 4.46 -15.24 -18.14
CA ALA A 510 3.87 -13.89 -18.19
C ALA A 510 3.21 -13.47 -16.86
N LEU A 511 2.57 -14.41 -16.15
CA LEU A 511 1.68 -14.08 -15.02
C LEU A 511 1.95 -14.88 -13.74
N ILE A 512 2.05 -16.21 -13.81
CA ILE A 512 1.97 -17.08 -12.60
C ILE A 512 3.24 -17.01 -11.75
N THR A 513 4.39 -17.42 -12.31
CA THR A 513 5.69 -17.38 -11.61
C THR A 513 6.59 -16.27 -12.12
N LYS A 514 6.28 -15.71 -13.31
CA LYS A 514 7.11 -14.74 -14.03
C LYS A 514 8.55 -15.25 -14.26
N SER A 515 8.72 -16.57 -14.34
CA SER A 515 10.00 -17.28 -14.46
C SER A 515 9.91 -18.43 -15.48
N GLN A 516 11.01 -19.14 -15.73
CA GLN A 516 10.97 -20.40 -16.50
C GLN A 516 10.47 -21.60 -15.67
N HIS A 517 10.34 -21.47 -14.35
CA HIS A 517 10.01 -22.56 -13.44
C HIS A 517 8.50 -22.69 -13.26
N TYR A 518 8.00 -23.92 -13.33
CA TYR A 518 6.60 -24.22 -13.03
C TYR A 518 6.30 -24.03 -11.54
N PRO A 519 5.07 -23.58 -11.19
CA PRO A 519 4.63 -23.59 -9.81
C PRO A 519 4.53 -25.03 -9.29
N VAL A 520 4.70 -25.23 -7.98
CA VAL A 520 4.60 -26.54 -7.32
C VAL A 520 3.31 -26.64 -6.50
N ARG A 521 2.72 -27.82 -6.46
CA ARG A 521 1.52 -28.15 -5.64
C ARG A 521 1.92 -28.65 -4.24
N PRO A 522 0.98 -28.77 -3.27
CA PRO A 522 1.21 -29.45 -1.99
C PRO A 522 1.91 -30.81 -2.16
N GLY A 523 3.00 -31.02 -1.41
CA GLY A 523 3.92 -32.15 -1.62
C GLY A 523 5.05 -31.89 -2.63
N ASN A 524 5.24 -30.65 -3.08
CA ASN A 524 6.39 -30.17 -3.87
C ASN A 524 6.57 -30.87 -5.23
N SER A 525 5.47 -31.08 -5.96
CA SER A 525 5.50 -31.57 -7.35
C SER A 525 4.98 -30.51 -8.32
N SER A 526 5.75 -30.24 -9.38
CA SER A 526 5.47 -29.20 -10.38
C SER A 526 4.11 -29.42 -11.05
N ILE A 527 3.38 -28.33 -11.28
CA ILE A 527 2.14 -28.30 -12.05
C ILE A 527 2.54 -27.96 -13.50
N VAL A 528 2.55 -28.97 -14.38
CA VAL A 528 3.16 -28.87 -15.73
C VAL A 528 2.14 -28.76 -16.87
N THR A 529 0.84 -28.66 -16.55
CA THR A 529 -0.21 -28.44 -17.57
C THR A 529 -1.23 -27.41 -17.10
N GLY A 530 -1.77 -26.63 -18.04
CA GLY A 530 -2.81 -25.64 -17.74
C GLY A 530 -4.08 -26.24 -17.15
N LYS A 531 -4.42 -27.47 -17.54
CA LYS A 531 -5.55 -28.22 -16.97
C LYS A 531 -5.35 -28.59 -15.50
N GLU A 532 -4.14 -28.98 -15.09
CA GLU A 532 -3.83 -29.23 -13.68
C GLU A 532 -3.78 -27.93 -12.86
N PHE A 533 -3.39 -26.81 -13.48
CA PHE A 533 -3.34 -25.50 -12.83
C PHE A 533 -4.73 -24.89 -12.65
N TYR A 534 -5.51 -24.77 -13.73
CA TYR A 534 -6.76 -24.01 -13.72
C TYR A 534 -7.85 -24.63 -12.85
N GLY A 535 -7.91 -25.96 -12.77
CA GLY A 535 -9.05 -26.66 -12.15
C GLY A 535 -10.34 -26.37 -12.94
N PRO A 536 -11.37 -25.73 -12.35
CA PRO A 536 -11.38 -25.13 -11.02
C PRO A 536 -11.76 -26.10 -9.91
N ASP A 537 -11.18 -25.87 -8.72
CA ASP A 537 -11.72 -26.39 -7.46
C ASP A 537 -12.81 -25.43 -6.96
N THR A 538 -13.90 -25.96 -6.36
CA THR A 538 -14.94 -25.13 -5.73
C THR A 538 -14.75 -25.11 -4.21
N ILE A 539 -14.28 -23.99 -3.67
CA ILE A 539 -13.92 -23.82 -2.25
C ILE A 539 -14.68 -22.61 -1.68
N LYS A 540 -15.44 -22.83 -0.60
CA LYS A 540 -16.24 -21.80 0.11
C LYS A 540 -17.10 -20.90 -0.79
N GLY A 541 -17.65 -21.45 -1.87
CA GLY A 541 -18.48 -20.71 -2.83
C GLY A 541 -17.69 -19.99 -3.93
N GLN A 542 -16.35 -20.03 -3.91
CA GLN A 542 -15.49 -19.57 -5.00
C GLN A 542 -15.14 -20.72 -5.94
N ASN A 543 -14.92 -20.41 -7.22
CA ASN A 543 -14.14 -21.26 -8.12
C ASN A 543 -12.69 -20.74 -8.15
N VAL A 544 -11.72 -21.60 -7.94
CA VAL A 544 -10.30 -21.24 -7.78
C VAL A 544 -9.38 -22.20 -8.51
N THR A 545 -8.19 -21.73 -8.88
CA THR A 545 -7.11 -22.58 -9.42
C THR A 545 -6.62 -23.56 -8.36
N ALA A 546 -5.91 -24.61 -8.77
CA ALA A 546 -5.20 -25.50 -7.86
C ALA A 546 -4.28 -24.72 -6.88
N ALA A 547 -4.12 -25.22 -5.65
CA ALA A 547 -3.21 -24.64 -4.67
C ALA A 547 -1.76 -24.78 -5.15
N PHE A 548 -1.00 -23.68 -5.10
CA PHE A 548 0.38 -23.67 -5.57
C PHE A 548 1.32 -22.78 -4.74
N GLN A 549 2.62 -22.94 -4.97
CA GLN A 549 3.70 -22.05 -4.54
C GLN A 549 4.69 -21.88 -5.70
N THR A 550 5.51 -20.82 -5.66
CA THR A 550 6.77 -20.80 -6.42
C THR A 550 7.68 -21.94 -5.96
N ASP A 551 8.42 -22.58 -6.86
CA ASP A 551 9.42 -23.57 -6.48
C ASP A 551 10.56 -22.91 -5.69
N MET A 552 10.62 -23.17 -4.39
CA MET A 552 11.62 -22.58 -3.49
C MET A 552 13.03 -23.19 -3.66
N THR A 553 13.15 -24.28 -4.43
CA THR A 553 14.43 -24.91 -4.80
C THR A 553 15.05 -24.29 -6.06
N ALA A 554 14.24 -23.59 -6.85
CA ALA A 554 14.71 -22.77 -7.97
C ALA A 554 15.30 -21.44 -7.48
N PRO A 555 16.15 -20.76 -8.29
CA PRO A 555 16.53 -19.38 -7.98
C PRO A 555 15.30 -18.47 -8.05
N TRP A 556 15.19 -17.51 -7.13
CA TRP A 556 14.08 -16.54 -7.11
C TRP A 556 14.29 -15.36 -8.08
N ASP A 557 15.41 -15.34 -8.79
CA ASP A 557 15.70 -14.48 -9.93
C ASP A 557 16.54 -15.31 -10.91
N ASP A 558 16.12 -15.50 -12.17
CA ASP A 558 16.90 -16.28 -13.15
C ASP A 558 18.12 -15.51 -13.70
N SER A 559 18.20 -14.18 -13.47
CA SER A 559 19.27 -13.31 -14.01
C SER A 559 20.53 -13.25 -13.14
N ILE A 560 20.44 -13.69 -11.89
CA ILE A 560 21.53 -13.82 -10.91
C ILE A 560 21.32 -15.12 -10.11
N PRO A 561 22.36 -15.87 -9.69
CA PRO A 561 22.17 -17.14 -8.97
C PRO A 561 21.74 -16.92 -7.51
N ALA A 562 20.54 -16.38 -7.30
CA ALA A 562 20.01 -15.95 -6.02
C ALA A 562 18.92 -16.90 -5.51
N TYR A 563 19.15 -17.44 -4.31
CA TYR A 563 18.35 -18.51 -3.70
C TYR A 563 17.95 -18.12 -2.28
N PHE A 564 16.99 -18.85 -1.70
CA PHE A 564 16.71 -18.78 -0.27
C PHE A 564 17.79 -19.53 0.53
N ASN A 565 18.01 -19.14 1.79
CA ASN A 565 18.99 -19.80 2.67
C ASN A 565 18.73 -21.33 2.72
N GLY A 566 19.76 -22.11 2.42
CA GLY A 566 19.71 -23.59 2.38
C GLY A 566 19.17 -24.22 1.09
N PHE A 567 18.80 -23.45 0.07
CA PHE A 567 18.29 -23.97 -1.21
C PHE A 567 19.28 -23.85 -2.39
N ASN A 568 20.38 -23.11 -2.25
CA ASN A 568 21.42 -23.07 -3.27
C ASN A 568 22.16 -24.44 -3.32
N PRO A 569 22.16 -25.17 -4.45
CA PRO A 569 22.80 -26.49 -4.54
C PRO A 569 24.34 -26.44 -4.56
N GLU A 570 24.94 -25.27 -4.80
CA GLU A 570 26.39 -25.06 -4.90
C GLU A 570 27.01 -24.45 -3.64
N MET A 571 26.19 -23.96 -2.69
CA MET A 571 26.65 -23.28 -1.49
C MET A 571 26.06 -23.86 -0.21
N LYS A 572 26.84 -23.80 0.87
CA LYS A 572 26.32 -24.06 2.23
C LYS A 572 25.26 -23.01 2.62
N PRO A 573 24.34 -23.34 3.55
CA PRO A 573 23.50 -22.35 4.21
C PRO A 573 24.34 -21.20 4.79
N LEU A 574 23.84 -19.97 4.65
CA LEU A 574 24.38 -18.76 5.30
C LEU A 574 24.23 -18.81 6.82
N VAL A 575 23.19 -19.52 7.27
CA VAL A 575 22.89 -19.84 8.68
C VAL A 575 22.49 -21.32 8.70
N GLU A 576 23.23 -22.15 9.46
CA GLU A 576 23.00 -23.60 9.56
C GLU A 576 21.99 -23.97 10.68
N GLU A 577 21.92 -23.21 11.79
CA GLU A 577 20.98 -23.45 12.91
C GLU A 577 20.16 -22.19 13.25
N ALA A 578 18.96 -22.36 13.81
CA ALA A 578 18.09 -21.23 14.20
C ALA A 578 18.76 -20.34 15.27
N PRO A 579 19.03 -19.03 15.03
CA PRO A 579 19.83 -18.22 15.95
C PRO A 579 19.14 -17.92 17.30
N TRP A 580 17.82 -18.08 17.36
CA TRP A 580 17.04 -18.01 18.59
C TRP A 580 16.03 -19.15 18.64
N LYS A 581 15.78 -19.66 19.84
CA LYS A 581 14.67 -20.59 20.08
C LYS A 581 13.34 -19.85 19.99
N PRO A 582 12.24 -20.47 19.49
CA PRO A 582 10.95 -19.80 19.35
C PRO A 582 10.42 -19.14 20.63
N GLU A 583 10.63 -19.74 21.81
CA GLU A 583 10.21 -19.17 23.09
C GLU A 583 10.94 -17.86 23.46
N ASN A 584 12.11 -17.62 22.85
CA ASN A 584 12.93 -16.42 22.99
C ASN A 584 12.68 -15.37 21.91
N ILE A 585 11.60 -15.52 21.11
CA ILE A 585 11.15 -14.52 20.14
C ILE A 585 9.77 -13.97 20.54
N ILE A 586 9.56 -12.66 20.36
CA ILE A 586 8.23 -12.03 20.32
C ILE A 586 8.11 -11.08 19.14
N ILE A 587 6.96 -11.10 18.46
CA ILE A 587 6.62 -10.15 17.39
C ILE A 587 5.79 -9.02 17.97
N VAL A 588 6.16 -7.78 17.68
CA VAL A 588 5.44 -6.54 18.06
C VAL A 588 4.86 -5.89 16.82
N THR A 589 3.63 -5.41 16.89
CA THR A 589 2.86 -4.89 15.75
C THR A 589 1.82 -3.91 16.26
N ASP A 590 1.44 -2.92 15.45
CA ASP A 590 0.30 -2.02 15.66
C ASP A 590 -0.92 -2.43 14.82
N GLY A 591 -0.97 -3.70 14.41
CA GLY A 591 -2.05 -4.29 13.63
C GLY A 591 -2.02 -3.97 12.15
N THR A 592 -1.29 -2.94 11.69
CA THR A 592 -1.27 -2.57 10.27
C THR A 592 -0.42 -3.51 9.40
N CYS A 593 0.26 -4.49 10.02
CA CYS A 593 1.04 -5.54 9.37
C CYS A 593 0.26 -6.18 8.22
N ALA A 594 0.69 -5.88 6.99
CA ALA A 594 0.01 -6.24 5.75
C ALA A 594 0.90 -7.03 4.79
N SER A 595 0.26 -7.80 3.91
CA SER A 595 0.83 -8.62 2.84
C SER A 595 2.10 -9.38 3.24
N ALA A 596 3.28 -9.05 2.70
CA ALA A 596 4.55 -9.70 3.05
C ALA A 596 4.85 -9.72 4.58
N CYS A 597 4.39 -8.71 5.33
CA CYS A 597 4.45 -8.70 6.80
C CYS A 597 3.53 -9.76 7.41
N GLY A 598 2.30 -9.86 6.91
CA GLY A 598 1.32 -10.88 7.32
C GLY A 598 1.77 -12.29 6.96
N LEU A 599 2.46 -12.46 5.82
CA LEU A 599 3.06 -13.72 5.42
C LEU A 599 4.19 -14.13 6.38
N LEU A 600 5.16 -13.25 6.66
CA LEU A 600 6.26 -13.59 7.58
C LEU A 600 5.75 -13.83 9.00
N THR A 601 4.87 -12.97 9.50
CA THR A 601 4.23 -13.13 10.81
C THR A 601 3.41 -14.42 10.88
N GLY A 602 2.70 -14.78 9.82
CA GLY A 602 1.97 -16.03 9.67
C GLY A 602 2.86 -17.27 9.73
N LEU A 603 3.98 -17.29 8.98
CA LEU A 603 4.94 -18.40 9.02
C LEU A 603 5.58 -18.54 10.41
N LEU A 604 6.00 -17.43 11.04
CA LEU A 604 6.61 -17.42 12.37
C LEU A 604 5.63 -17.87 13.46
N THR A 605 4.38 -17.44 13.41
CA THR A 605 3.35 -17.81 14.39
C THR A 605 2.84 -19.24 14.21
N ARG A 606 2.49 -19.65 12.98
CA ARG A 606 1.85 -20.95 12.72
C ARG A 606 2.85 -22.12 12.73
N ASN A 607 4.06 -21.94 12.21
CA ASN A 607 5.05 -23.03 12.13
C ASN A 607 5.90 -23.17 13.40
N HIS A 608 6.14 -22.08 14.13
CA HIS A 608 7.06 -22.05 15.27
C HIS A 608 6.40 -21.63 16.60
N GLY A 609 5.11 -21.27 16.60
CA GLY A 609 4.39 -20.88 17.81
C GLY A 609 4.85 -19.56 18.43
N ILE A 610 5.51 -18.69 17.64
CA ILE A 610 6.06 -17.42 18.14
C ILE A 610 4.91 -16.51 18.59
N ARG A 611 5.08 -15.92 19.78
CA ARG A 611 4.06 -15.08 20.42
C ARG A 611 4.01 -13.70 19.78
N THR A 612 2.82 -13.10 19.74
CA THR A 612 2.57 -11.76 19.19
C THR A 612 2.03 -10.79 20.22
N LEU A 613 2.37 -9.51 20.07
CA LEU A 613 1.90 -8.40 20.89
C LEU A 613 1.40 -7.26 19.99
N ALA A 614 0.11 -6.94 20.11
CA ALA A 614 -0.53 -5.84 19.39
C ALA A 614 -0.57 -4.56 20.24
N LEU A 615 -0.21 -3.43 19.64
CA LEU A 615 -0.19 -2.10 20.24
C LEU A 615 -1.37 -1.25 19.76
N GLY A 616 -2.12 -0.65 20.70
CA GLY A 616 -3.16 0.34 20.42
C GLY A 616 -4.56 -0.25 20.17
N GLY A 617 -5.19 0.23 19.09
CA GLY A 617 -6.57 -0.02 18.69
C GLY A 617 -7.61 0.82 19.45
N ARG A 618 -8.89 0.54 19.20
CA ARG A 618 -10.06 1.16 19.83
C ARG A 618 -10.04 0.95 21.35
N PRO A 619 -10.60 1.84 22.17
CA PRO A 619 -10.58 1.71 23.63
C PRO A 619 -11.49 0.58 24.13
N LEU A 620 -11.02 -0.66 23.98
CA LEU A 620 -11.75 -1.91 24.18
C LEU A 620 -10.94 -2.92 25.01
N ASN A 621 -11.58 -3.56 26.00
CA ASN A 621 -11.00 -4.67 26.77
C ASN A 621 -11.19 -6.01 26.04
N GLN A 622 -10.71 -6.05 24.80
CA GLN A 622 -10.81 -7.17 23.86
C GLN A 622 -9.46 -7.36 23.15
N ALA A 623 -9.21 -8.58 22.64
CA ALA A 623 -8.06 -8.83 21.79
C ALA A 623 -8.10 -8.00 20.49
N MET A 624 -6.92 -7.86 19.88
CA MET A 624 -6.68 -7.17 18.62
C MET A 624 -5.81 -8.10 17.76
N GLN A 625 -5.96 -8.08 16.43
CA GLN A 625 -5.13 -8.92 15.57
C GLN A 625 -3.67 -8.44 15.51
N ALA A 626 -2.75 -9.39 15.36
CA ALA A 626 -1.36 -9.09 15.04
C ALA A 626 -1.20 -8.64 13.57
N MET A 627 -2.05 -9.18 12.70
CA MET A 627 -2.06 -8.97 11.25
C MET A 627 -3.47 -8.52 10.86
N GLY A 628 -3.67 -7.22 10.77
CA GLY A 628 -4.94 -6.58 10.44
C GLY A 628 -4.94 -5.86 9.10
N GLY A 629 -3.82 -5.84 8.36
CA GLY A 629 -3.79 -5.45 6.96
C GLY A 629 -4.27 -6.56 6.03
N VAL A 630 -4.30 -6.27 4.71
CA VAL A 630 -4.55 -7.28 3.67
C VAL A 630 -3.62 -8.48 3.86
N LYS A 631 -4.15 -9.71 3.83
CA LYS A 631 -3.33 -10.95 3.90
C LYS A 631 -3.24 -11.68 2.55
N GLY A 632 -3.61 -11.00 1.47
CA GLY A 632 -3.33 -11.42 0.10
C GLY A 632 -1.84 -11.34 -0.23
N THR A 633 -1.38 -12.27 -1.07
CA THR A 633 0.06 -12.55 -1.30
C THR A 633 0.63 -11.87 -2.54
N LEU A 634 -0.22 -11.36 -3.44
CA LEU A 634 0.20 -10.59 -4.61
C LEU A 634 -0.79 -9.47 -4.92
N LEU A 635 -0.29 -8.24 -5.01
CA LEU A 635 -0.94 -7.13 -5.70
C LEU A 635 -0.51 -7.19 -7.17
N ASN A 636 -1.43 -6.94 -8.09
CA ASN A 636 -1.03 -6.37 -9.38
C ASN A 636 -1.78 -5.09 -9.68
N PHE A 637 -1.05 -4.12 -10.22
CA PHE A 637 -1.63 -2.92 -10.77
C PHE A 637 -2.34 -3.25 -12.09
N ASN A 638 -3.36 -2.48 -12.44
CA ASN A 638 -4.10 -2.64 -13.70
C ASN A 638 -3.17 -2.66 -14.92
N SER A 639 -2.16 -1.79 -14.94
CA SER A 639 -1.13 -1.72 -15.99
C SER A 639 -0.25 -2.97 -16.09
N GLU A 640 -0.01 -3.68 -14.98
CA GLU A 640 0.78 -4.91 -14.97
C GLU A 640 -0.03 -6.08 -15.55
N ILE A 641 -1.32 -6.17 -15.24
CA ILE A 641 -2.24 -7.18 -15.80
C ILE A 641 -2.35 -7.00 -17.32
N VAL A 642 -2.58 -5.77 -17.78
CA VAL A 642 -2.58 -5.43 -19.22
C VAL A 642 -1.24 -5.81 -19.86
N SER A 643 -0.10 -5.51 -19.22
CA SER A 643 1.23 -5.83 -19.75
C SER A 643 1.51 -7.33 -19.83
N ALA A 644 1.14 -8.10 -18.80
CA ALA A 644 1.31 -9.55 -18.77
C ALA A 644 0.46 -10.23 -19.86
N ILE A 645 -0.79 -9.76 -20.04
CA ILE A 645 -1.69 -10.26 -21.09
C ILE A 645 -1.18 -9.86 -22.48
N ALA A 646 -0.68 -8.64 -22.67
CA ALA A 646 -0.06 -8.22 -23.93
C ALA A 646 1.19 -9.07 -24.26
N GLN A 647 2.02 -9.36 -23.25
CA GLN A 647 3.18 -10.24 -23.38
C GLN A 647 2.75 -11.66 -23.81
N PHE A 648 1.76 -12.25 -23.14
CA PHE A 648 1.19 -13.54 -23.50
C PHE A 648 0.69 -13.57 -24.96
N LEU A 649 -0.16 -12.63 -25.34
CA LEU A 649 -0.72 -12.54 -26.69
C LEU A 649 0.38 -12.37 -27.76
N SER A 650 1.45 -11.61 -27.46
CA SER A 650 2.59 -11.45 -28.37
C SER A 650 3.35 -12.76 -28.64
N LYS A 651 3.35 -13.70 -27.68
CA LYS A 651 4.02 -15.00 -27.81
C LYS A 651 3.16 -16.04 -28.55
N VAL A 652 1.85 -16.01 -28.34
CA VAL A 652 0.88 -16.80 -29.12
C VAL A 652 0.98 -16.49 -30.62
N GLY A 653 1.23 -15.23 -30.98
CA GLY A 653 1.59 -14.83 -32.33
C GLY A 653 0.48 -15.11 -33.35
N THR A 654 0.78 -15.95 -34.34
CA THR A 654 -0.15 -16.30 -35.44
C THR A 654 -0.63 -17.75 -35.42
N ASP A 655 -0.45 -18.47 -34.29
CA ASP A 655 -0.96 -19.83 -34.12
C ASP A 655 -2.49 -19.84 -34.16
N LYS A 656 -3.06 -20.38 -35.25
CA LYS A 656 -4.50 -20.41 -35.48
C LYS A 656 -5.28 -21.21 -34.44
N ARG A 657 -4.67 -22.25 -33.82
CA ARG A 657 -5.35 -23.05 -32.80
C ARG A 657 -5.48 -22.24 -31.51
N LYS A 658 -4.37 -21.65 -31.06
CA LYS A 658 -4.33 -20.82 -29.85
C LYS A 658 -5.22 -19.59 -30.00
N LEU A 659 -5.16 -18.91 -31.14
CA LEU A 659 -6.02 -17.76 -31.44
C LEU A 659 -7.51 -18.12 -31.46
N SER A 660 -7.89 -19.35 -31.85
CA SER A 660 -9.29 -19.82 -31.78
C SER A 660 -9.78 -20.04 -30.35
N ILE A 661 -8.93 -20.54 -29.46
CA ILE A 661 -9.27 -20.69 -28.02
C ILE A 661 -9.46 -19.30 -27.40
N LEU A 662 -8.55 -18.38 -27.70
CA LEU A 662 -8.58 -17.01 -27.16
C LEU A 662 -9.74 -16.17 -27.74
N SER A 663 -10.19 -16.44 -28.97
CA SER A 663 -11.31 -15.71 -29.57
C SER A 663 -12.64 -15.94 -28.85
N ASP A 664 -12.84 -17.13 -28.29
CA ASP A 664 -14.07 -17.48 -27.57
C ASP A 664 -14.20 -16.70 -26.24
N ALA A 665 -13.06 -16.34 -25.64
CA ALA A 665 -12.97 -15.50 -24.45
C ALA A 665 -12.71 -14.01 -24.74
N ALA A 666 -12.69 -13.56 -26.01
CA ALA A 666 -12.20 -12.24 -26.42
C ALA A 666 -12.85 -11.05 -25.67
N ALA A 667 -14.15 -11.13 -25.35
CA ALA A 667 -14.86 -10.09 -24.60
C ALA A 667 -14.43 -9.97 -23.12
N SER A 668 -13.71 -10.96 -22.60
CA SER A 668 -13.19 -10.98 -21.22
C SER A 668 -11.79 -10.38 -21.11
N PHE A 669 -11.08 -10.12 -22.22
CA PHE A 669 -9.73 -9.55 -22.15
C PHE A 669 -9.76 -8.04 -21.84
N PRO A 670 -8.85 -7.52 -21.01
CA PRO A 670 -8.77 -6.09 -20.75
C PRO A 670 -8.34 -5.32 -22.00
N SER A 671 -8.84 -4.09 -22.13
CA SER A 671 -8.45 -3.21 -23.23
C SER A 671 -6.99 -2.80 -23.14
N MET A 672 -6.30 -2.83 -24.29
CA MET A 672 -4.93 -2.32 -24.46
C MET A 672 -4.89 -0.80 -24.67
N GLN A 673 -6.06 -0.14 -24.66
CA GLN A 673 -6.18 1.32 -24.78
C GLN A 673 -6.16 1.98 -23.40
N ASN A 674 -5.99 3.30 -23.37
CA ASN A 674 -6.19 4.09 -22.16
C ASN A 674 -7.64 3.94 -21.64
N PRO A 675 -7.87 4.06 -20.33
CA PRO A 675 -9.23 4.02 -19.78
C PRO A 675 -10.06 5.19 -20.33
N PRO A 676 -11.38 5.00 -20.59
CA PRO A 676 -12.25 6.02 -21.17
C PRO A 676 -12.35 7.31 -20.35
N LEU A 677 -12.25 7.17 -19.02
CA LEU A 677 -11.99 8.23 -18.05
C LEU A 677 -10.68 7.91 -17.32
N LEU A 678 -9.83 8.91 -17.16
CA LEU A 678 -8.52 8.75 -16.54
C LEU A 678 -8.63 8.56 -15.02
N PRO A 679 -7.86 7.65 -14.43
CA PRO A 679 -7.46 7.76 -13.03
C PRO A 679 -6.40 8.86 -12.86
N LEU A 680 -6.13 9.29 -11.62
CA LEU A 680 -5.27 10.47 -11.34
C LEU A 680 -3.87 10.42 -11.97
N THR A 681 -3.28 9.22 -12.10
CA THR A 681 -2.07 9.00 -12.91
C THR A 681 -2.19 7.69 -13.70
N THR A 682 -1.41 7.53 -14.77
CA THR A 682 -1.52 6.40 -15.69
C THR A 682 -0.60 5.20 -15.36
N THR A 683 0.26 5.32 -14.35
CA THR A 683 1.27 4.33 -13.99
C THR A 683 1.16 3.96 -12.52
N GLY A 684 1.01 2.67 -12.19
CA GLY A 684 0.88 2.21 -10.80
C GLY A 684 -0.45 2.63 -10.16
N VAL A 685 -1.53 2.68 -10.94
CA VAL A 685 -2.85 3.09 -10.47
C VAL A 685 -3.93 2.09 -10.87
N GLY A 686 -4.85 1.87 -9.92
CA GLY A 686 -5.77 0.75 -9.96
C GLY A 686 -5.04 -0.54 -9.59
N GLY A 687 -5.60 -1.31 -8.68
CA GLY A 687 -4.99 -2.53 -8.17
C GLY A 687 -6.02 -3.60 -7.84
N VAL A 688 -5.58 -4.85 -7.95
CA VAL A 688 -6.32 -6.03 -7.48
C VAL A 688 -5.41 -6.96 -6.68
N ASN A 689 -6.00 -7.56 -5.66
CA ASN A 689 -5.44 -8.65 -4.88
C ASN A 689 -5.59 -9.95 -5.69
N VAL A 690 -4.62 -10.27 -6.54
CA VAL A 690 -4.74 -11.38 -7.51
C VAL A 690 -4.56 -12.76 -6.87
N LEU A 691 -3.84 -12.86 -5.74
CA LEU A 691 -3.60 -14.12 -5.04
C LEU A 691 -4.13 -14.11 -3.61
N ASN A 692 -5.02 -15.06 -3.35
CA ASN A 692 -5.46 -15.39 -2.01
C ASN A 692 -4.49 -16.40 -1.39
N GLY A 693 -3.92 -16.03 -0.24
CA GLY A 693 -3.11 -16.93 0.57
C GLY A 693 -3.97 -17.89 1.40
N TYR A 694 -3.63 -19.15 1.39
CA TYR A 694 -4.13 -20.25 2.21
C TYR A 694 -2.98 -20.81 3.07
N THR A 695 -3.28 -21.71 4.00
CA THR A 695 -2.24 -22.44 4.74
C THR A 695 -2.50 -23.93 4.72
N GLU A 696 -1.43 -24.72 4.86
CA GLU A 696 -1.46 -26.19 4.77
C GLU A 696 -2.45 -26.86 5.75
N ASP A 697 -2.80 -26.22 6.87
CA ASP A 697 -3.81 -26.67 7.83
C ASP A 697 -5.27 -26.49 7.37
N ASP A 698 -5.55 -25.67 6.36
CA ASP A 698 -6.91 -25.31 5.93
C ASP A 698 -7.00 -24.92 4.44
N LEU A 699 -6.50 -25.78 3.55
CA LEU A 699 -6.51 -25.56 2.08
C LEU A 699 -7.90 -25.57 1.44
N GLU A 700 -8.88 -26.19 2.10
CA GLU A 700 -10.31 -26.23 1.73
C GLU A 700 -11.14 -25.21 2.54
N GLY A 701 -10.45 -24.34 3.27
CA GLY A 701 -10.98 -23.32 4.16
C GLY A 701 -11.28 -22.00 3.47
N TYR A 702 -11.40 -20.95 4.28
CA TYR A 702 -11.30 -19.58 3.76
C TYR A 702 -9.82 -19.18 3.69
N PRO A 703 -9.41 -18.36 2.70
CA PRO A 703 -8.05 -17.83 2.66
C PRO A 703 -7.77 -17.00 3.91
N VAL A 704 -6.50 -16.91 4.32
CA VAL A 704 -6.08 -16.28 5.59
C VAL A 704 -6.56 -14.83 5.72
N HIS A 705 -6.79 -14.17 4.58
CA HIS A 705 -7.45 -12.89 4.39
C HIS A 705 -8.75 -12.72 5.21
N PHE A 706 -9.55 -13.78 5.37
CA PHE A 706 -10.80 -13.76 6.14
C PHE A 706 -10.70 -14.44 7.51
N ARG A 707 -9.56 -15.03 7.87
CA ARG A 707 -9.35 -15.71 9.16
C ARG A 707 -8.95 -14.71 10.25
N TYR A 708 -9.66 -14.72 11.38
CA TYR A 708 -9.37 -13.85 12.51
C TYR A 708 -8.24 -14.41 13.39
N GLU A 709 -7.16 -13.63 13.53
CA GLU A 709 -5.93 -14.05 14.21
C GLU A 709 -5.54 -13.05 15.31
N ALA A 710 -6.19 -13.19 16.47
CA ALA A 710 -5.87 -12.41 17.68
C ALA A 710 -4.40 -12.54 18.09
N ALA A 711 -3.78 -11.42 18.46
CA ALA A 711 -2.48 -11.43 19.11
C ALA A 711 -2.56 -12.09 20.50
N ASN A 712 -1.46 -12.71 20.95
CA ASN A 712 -1.40 -13.30 22.29
C ASN A 712 -1.56 -12.24 23.40
N CYS A 713 -1.02 -11.04 23.18
CA CYS A 713 -1.16 -9.89 24.08
C CYS A 713 -1.63 -8.64 23.33
N ARG A 714 -2.45 -7.82 23.99
CA ARG A 714 -2.70 -6.44 23.60
C ARG A 714 -2.18 -5.48 24.68
N LEU A 715 -1.63 -4.35 24.25
CA LEU A 715 -1.33 -3.19 25.08
C LEU A 715 -1.83 -1.92 24.40
N PHE A 716 -2.17 -0.90 25.18
CA PHE A 716 -2.35 0.46 24.66
C PHE A 716 -1.05 1.25 24.73
N TYR A 717 -0.90 2.24 23.84
CA TYR A 717 0.24 3.15 23.89
C TYR A 717 0.21 3.99 25.17
N THR A 718 1.35 4.05 25.87
CA THR A 718 1.59 5.03 26.94
C THR A 718 2.26 6.27 26.38
N GLN A 719 2.25 7.36 27.16
CA GLN A 719 2.90 8.60 26.79
C GLN A 719 4.40 8.44 26.47
N SER A 720 5.12 7.55 27.18
CA SER A 720 6.54 7.28 26.92
C SER A 720 6.76 6.43 25.66
N MET A 721 5.85 5.48 25.36
CA MET A 721 5.88 4.69 24.12
C MET A 721 5.65 5.54 22.87
N LEU A 722 4.82 6.59 22.96
CA LEU A 722 4.63 7.56 21.87
C LEU A 722 5.82 8.52 21.71
N ALA A 723 6.65 8.68 22.75
CA ALA A 723 7.89 9.45 22.69
C ALA A 723 9.07 8.65 22.10
N SER A 724 9.11 7.32 22.25
CA SER A 724 10.21 6.48 21.76
C SER A 724 9.79 5.02 21.55
N PRO A 725 10.15 4.39 20.41
CA PRO A 725 9.88 2.97 20.18
C PRO A 725 10.64 2.06 21.17
N VAL A 726 11.74 2.56 21.75
CA VAL A 726 12.52 1.84 22.78
C VAL A 726 11.67 1.51 24.01
N GLU A 727 10.74 2.38 24.40
CA GLU A 727 9.86 2.12 25.54
C GLU A 727 8.78 1.07 25.20
N SER A 728 8.33 1.01 23.95
CA SER A 728 7.49 -0.10 23.45
C SER A 728 8.26 -1.42 23.47
N TRP A 729 9.53 -1.44 23.05
CA TRP A 729 10.37 -2.63 23.09
C TRP A 729 10.66 -3.11 24.51
N LYS A 730 10.93 -2.20 25.46
CA LYS A 730 11.06 -2.54 26.89
C LYS A 730 9.79 -3.15 27.45
N ARG A 731 8.63 -2.60 27.10
CA ARG A 731 7.32 -3.11 27.53
C ARG A 731 7.03 -4.49 26.91
N ALA A 732 7.36 -4.70 25.64
CA ALA A 732 7.26 -6.02 25.01
C ALA A 732 8.20 -7.05 25.65
N ARG A 733 9.45 -6.66 25.94
CA ARG A 733 10.44 -7.45 26.71
C ARG A 733 9.93 -7.79 28.11
N GLY A 734 9.18 -6.89 28.74
CA GLY A 734 8.52 -7.08 30.01
C GLY A 734 7.40 -8.14 29.95
N VAL A 735 6.47 -7.99 29.01
CA VAL A 735 5.36 -8.95 28.82
C VAL A 735 5.85 -10.34 28.45
N ALA A 736 6.85 -10.42 27.55
CA ALA A 736 7.29 -11.68 26.97
C ALA A 736 8.01 -12.61 27.95
N TRP A 737 8.77 -12.06 28.92
CA TRP A 737 9.63 -12.84 29.82
C TRP A 737 9.81 -12.29 31.26
N ASN A 738 9.12 -11.21 31.67
CA ASN A 738 9.17 -10.64 33.04
C ASN A 738 7.76 -10.44 33.66
N ASP A 739 6.77 -11.21 33.21
CA ASP A 739 5.44 -11.31 33.82
C ASP A 739 4.62 -10.01 33.87
N GLU A 740 4.92 -9.04 32.98
CA GLU A 740 4.14 -7.81 32.88
C GLU A 740 2.77 -8.05 32.23
N PRO A 741 1.69 -7.41 32.73
CA PRO A 741 0.32 -7.73 32.32
C PRO A 741 -0.06 -7.16 30.94
N CYS A 742 -1.00 -7.85 30.30
CA CYS A 742 -1.70 -7.41 29.08
C CYS A 742 -3.03 -6.71 29.42
N VAL A 743 -3.64 -6.06 28.42
CA VAL A 743 -5.02 -5.54 28.50
C VAL A 743 -5.99 -6.69 28.82
N PRO A 744 -6.97 -6.52 29.74
CA PRO A 744 -7.98 -7.53 30.02
C PRO A 744 -8.71 -7.98 28.74
N GLY A 745 -8.84 -9.29 28.54
CA GLY A 745 -9.31 -9.87 27.28
C GLY A 745 -8.22 -10.27 26.29
N SER A 746 -6.93 -10.15 26.66
CA SER A 746 -5.80 -10.83 26.00
C SER A 746 -5.63 -12.28 26.50
N THR A 747 -4.82 -13.11 25.82
CA THR A 747 -4.47 -14.43 26.37
C THR A 747 -3.54 -14.29 27.57
N THR A 748 -4.03 -14.70 28.74
CA THR A 748 -3.22 -14.87 29.94
C THR A 748 -3.26 -16.31 30.44
N ASN A 749 -2.13 -16.82 30.89
CA ASN A 749 -2.02 -18.07 31.62
C ASN A 749 -2.51 -17.88 33.07
N LYS A 750 -2.71 -18.98 33.81
CA LYS A 750 -3.11 -18.94 35.23
C LYS A 750 -2.09 -18.23 36.15
N ASP A 751 -0.84 -18.11 35.71
CA ASP A 751 0.25 -17.39 36.40
C ASP A 751 0.41 -15.93 35.91
N GLY A 752 -0.56 -15.39 35.15
CA GLY A 752 -0.58 -14.01 34.69
C GLY A 752 0.27 -13.71 33.45
N LYS A 753 1.13 -14.64 33.03
CA LYS A 753 1.98 -14.48 31.84
C LYS A 753 1.17 -14.49 30.55
N ILE A 754 1.71 -13.84 29.50
CA ILE A 754 1.21 -13.96 28.13
C ILE A 754 1.11 -15.44 27.72
N GLY A 755 -0.09 -15.87 27.32
CA GLY A 755 -0.34 -17.28 26.99
C GLY A 755 0.14 -17.67 25.60
N ALA A 756 0.54 -18.94 25.43
CA ALA A 756 1.04 -19.47 24.16
C ALA A 756 -0.05 -19.63 23.08
N LYS A 757 -1.33 -19.74 23.48
CA LYS A 757 -2.46 -19.86 22.54
C LYS A 757 -3.04 -18.49 22.22
N THR A 758 -3.50 -18.29 20.99
CA THR A 758 -4.31 -17.13 20.61
C THR A 758 -5.76 -17.33 21.07
N LEU A 759 -6.52 -16.24 21.17
CA LEU A 759 -7.96 -16.32 21.40
C LEU A 759 -8.69 -16.60 20.09
N ARG A 760 -9.84 -17.27 20.18
CA ARG A 760 -10.78 -17.40 19.06
C ARG A 760 -11.47 -16.06 18.79
N TYR A 761 -12.09 -15.98 17.61
CA TYR A 761 -12.98 -14.89 17.24
C TYR A 761 -14.02 -14.55 18.31
N ASP A 762 -14.30 -13.25 18.47
CA ASP A 762 -15.28 -12.68 19.40
C ASP A 762 -16.03 -11.55 18.67
N SER A 763 -17.34 -11.66 18.54
CA SER A 763 -18.15 -10.72 17.75
C SER A 763 -18.10 -9.26 18.25
N ARG A 764 -17.65 -9.02 19.48
CA ARG A 764 -17.46 -7.67 20.05
C ARG A 764 -16.31 -6.88 19.40
N VAL A 765 -15.44 -7.56 18.64
CA VAL A 765 -14.34 -6.94 17.88
C VAL A 765 -14.72 -6.54 16.46
N ARG A 766 -15.94 -6.84 15.97
CA ARG A 766 -16.42 -6.31 14.69
C ARG A 766 -16.40 -4.76 14.67
N SER A 767 -16.37 -4.18 13.48
CA SER A 767 -16.49 -2.75 13.26
C SER A 767 -17.87 -2.24 13.71
N ARG A 768 -17.87 -1.15 14.47
CA ARG A 768 -19.08 -0.46 14.95
C ARG A 768 -19.46 0.76 14.12
N ALA A 769 -18.58 1.15 13.20
CA ALA A 769 -18.83 2.23 12.27
C ALA A 769 -20.10 1.97 11.44
N SER A 770 -20.69 3.04 10.91
CA SER A 770 -21.87 2.95 10.03
C SER A 770 -21.60 2.19 8.72
N GLY A 771 -20.32 2.00 8.37
CA GLY A 771 -19.87 1.43 7.11
C GLY A 771 -19.98 2.40 5.94
N ILE A 772 -19.31 2.07 4.85
CA ILE A 772 -19.46 2.75 3.57
C ILE A 772 -20.78 2.31 2.93
N LYS A 773 -21.54 3.27 2.41
CA LYS A 773 -22.82 3.04 1.73
C LYS A 773 -22.66 3.34 0.24
N GLY A 774 -23.22 2.47 -0.59
CA GLY A 774 -23.26 2.65 -2.03
C GLY A 774 -23.91 1.45 -2.72
N PRO A 775 -23.73 1.33 -4.05
CA PRO A 775 -24.02 0.10 -4.79
C PRO A 775 -23.26 -1.09 -4.20
N GLY A 776 -23.85 -2.28 -4.23
CA GLY A 776 -23.22 -3.49 -3.68
C GLY A 776 -23.19 -3.60 -2.15
N SER A 777 -23.46 -2.52 -1.39
CA SER A 777 -23.53 -2.58 0.08
C SER A 777 -24.61 -3.56 0.55
N LEU A 778 -24.20 -4.59 1.28
CA LEU A 778 -25.12 -5.57 1.83
C LEU A 778 -25.78 -5.07 3.12
N LYS A 779 -27.01 -5.51 3.38
CA LYS A 779 -27.70 -5.23 4.65
C LYS A 779 -27.16 -6.17 5.72
N LYS A 780 -26.85 -5.61 6.91
CA LYS A 780 -26.55 -6.36 8.13
C LYS A 780 -27.78 -7.13 8.64
#